data_AF-A0A2N0NTT6-F1
#
_entry.id   AF-A0A2N0NTT6-F1
#
_cell.length_a   1.000
_cell.length_b   1.000
_cell.length_c   1.000
_cell.angle_alpha   90.00
_cell.angle_beta   90.00
_cell.angle_gamma   90.00
#
_symmetry.space_group_name_H-M   'P 1'
#
loop_
_entity.id
_entity.type
_entity.pdbx_description
1 polymer ?
#
loop_
_entity_poly.entity_id
_entity_poly.type
_entity_poly.pdbx_seq_one_letter_code
_entity_poly.pdbx_strand_id
1 'polypeptide(L)'
;MAKHLEVPVTLLTPGTINENLHYGPFAHYWWSSRSTNGSNEHIFFPIRLGQKTRVFRNNREFIVSVVLGNSEHPRQPGYFCSSGSFSGKIETSPTRAISSLYNEIFHNSTKFLGPTIIGQNDPKIIEEISRGVRFIPFQITIDKYKIFIHDLGVSSHPEWHNAGSGYSSSLLHFYNKKQALFVSRIVDNECIIEIYQQAQKIKIIRGTTLSEVWRKSWFIEKYDGSELYGLKDQKTQNSLRVHHVPTCTPSNWGNLSLMSKLFEYHLKRRTISKINWYTIFDIWGKQDSDIFELYSNLKKIYPKRHKFGDRELRAWRALLKAAGAHLITPFNSDESKFQFWTRASNPIKDSDTISNLYKMGFLVSTPIHMPNSIKKFWYCFDRAIKENKKTHDGKRRVISIIADQFTYSQLEKNLKVGSHTIIDAKRHSRLCGYGCPPMLKPVTHRMRLSQEKLDQFDSFFSDKNNVNMSSYKTDNESGLPILYLQNNKKSLWEKFTELYPNGMGRTSFMTRLKSGRFVYKENLGGLCSICNENFYEVFLDLEKLIENNIVNTQLKNDLCKQLQILRRYLRKDFEKELKVDITGKPKHNPCICHCLIHAFGICSESHTDACSQCNKLFFIFELLKKQLSAEHHEFLNIKLKQLIFWLSHLMRKFYLNSQFNIRLQELDDEGAVLIVDYKMRILPQTSRETKSEFFGKRGWTLHSVLVYQKIKGTQTMNIEAFNHWSDDTKQDAWFTASSLHAVIENLEQKPKWITIISDNGSHYHNTQLMIILSYWYDWYNVEVRRWIFLEAGEAKTSIDSHHAQISQAIKRYVRLGLNITDGEDIQKAIQNISGARVSQLTPDREFDKKTKIGTIAGINNWNEWSWPVDDPNAGHILARALPHINEWTTITPAKIKKLEKTPTTKPNPSFTTPSKATNQWVTPILRPISSEINNIQNNNQKINTIIISSVDLDLVDFTNKENTQQNTIRGIFFAGWALKEKQIINQRGTVKRIKPEIKALMETMFLNGNIDKRKKMSAQEMYDNLTERASHEEIEENDIPKVQTIQNWIANYTRTFKASASLRALEEAESSKNT
;
A
#
# COMPACT_ATOMS: atom_id res chain seq x y z
N MET A 1 17.68 10.89 33.48
CA MET A 1 17.45 9.50 33.00
C MET A 1 17.35 9.51 31.48
N ALA A 2 18.27 8.84 30.78
CA ALA A 2 18.26 8.79 29.32
C ALA A 2 17.02 8.02 28.84
N LYS A 3 16.17 8.65 28.02
CA LYS A 3 15.01 8.00 27.39
C LYS A 3 15.51 6.84 26.51
N HIS A 4 15.38 5.62 27.00
CA HIS A 4 15.64 4.43 26.20
C HIS A 4 14.51 4.30 25.17
N LEU A 5 14.84 4.52 23.90
CA LEU A 5 13.88 4.34 22.80
C LEU A 5 13.90 2.88 22.33
N GLU A 6 12.74 2.23 22.34
CA GLU A 6 12.53 0.98 21.61
C GLU A 6 12.52 1.27 20.10
N VAL A 7 13.37 0.56 19.36
CA VAL A 7 13.47 0.68 17.90
C VAL A 7 13.12 -0.67 17.28
N PRO A 8 12.15 -0.74 16.34
CA PRO A 8 11.82 -1.99 15.67
C PRO A 8 12.99 -2.48 14.80
N VAL A 9 13.32 -3.77 14.92
CA VAL A 9 14.44 -4.43 14.24
C VAL A 9 13.93 -5.51 13.30
N THR A 10 14.57 -5.66 12.14
CA THR A 10 14.28 -6.73 11.17
C THR A 10 15.55 -7.54 10.89
N LEU A 11 15.48 -8.87 10.99
CA LEU A 11 16.58 -9.74 10.56
C LEU A 11 16.63 -9.81 9.03
N LEU A 12 17.77 -9.47 8.43
CA LEU A 12 18.00 -9.56 6.99
C LEU A 12 18.65 -10.90 6.62
N THR A 13 19.68 -11.31 7.36
CA THR A 13 20.35 -12.59 7.19
C THR A 13 20.62 -13.20 8.57
N PRO A 14 20.27 -14.48 8.81
CA PRO A 14 20.53 -15.13 10.10
C PRO A 14 22.02 -15.35 10.35
N GLY A 15 22.87 -15.38 9.31
CA GLY A 15 24.29 -15.74 9.44
C GLY A 15 24.49 -17.24 9.63
N THR A 16 25.76 -17.66 9.78
CA THR A 16 26.16 -19.06 9.90
C THR A 16 26.64 -19.39 11.31
N ILE A 17 26.33 -20.62 11.75
CA ILE A 17 26.97 -21.22 12.92
C ILE A 17 28.31 -21.80 12.45
N ASN A 18 29.38 -21.41 13.12
CA ASN A 18 30.72 -21.92 12.88
C ASN A 18 31.15 -22.74 14.10
N GLU A 19 31.47 -24.02 13.90
CA GLU A 19 31.80 -24.96 15.00
C GLU A 19 32.95 -24.44 15.87
N ASN A 20 34.02 -23.90 15.26
CA ASN A 20 35.18 -23.40 15.99
C ASN A 20 34.86 -22.14 16.81
N LEU A 21 33.92 -21.31 16.37
CA LEU A 21 33.53 -20.09 17.10
C LEU A 21 32.47 -20.36 18.17
N HIS A 22 31.50 -21.23 17.90
CA HIS A 22 30.35 -21.44 18.78
C HIS A 22 30.53 -22.59 19.77
N TYR A 23 31.41 -23.55 19.48
CA TYR A 23 31.67 -24.72 20.31
C TYR A 23 33.17 -24.93 20.60
N GLY A 24 34.04 -24.07 20.06
CA GLY A 24 35.48 -24.07 20.33
C GLY A 24 35.87 -23.27 21.58
N PRO A 25 37.19 -23.04 21.78
CA PRO A 25 37.73 -22.41 22.99
C PRO A 25 37.13 -21.05 23.35
N PHE A 26 36.76 -20.24 22.36
CA PHE A 26 36.22 -18.89 22.56
C PHE A 26 34.69 -18.82 22.52
N ALA A 27 34.00 -19.97 22.60
CA ALA A 27 32.55 -20.09 22.50
C ALA A 27 31.82 -19.12 23.42
N HIS A 28 32.30 -18.91 24.64
CA HIS A 28 31.70 -17.99 25.62
C HIS A 28 31.34 -16.60 25.05
N TYR A 29 32.11 -16.07 24.09
CA TYR A 29 31.85 -14.75 23.49
C TYR A 29 30.83 -14.76 22.35
N TRP A 30 30.57 -15.91 21.75
CA TRP A 30 29.66 -16.10 20.61
C TRP A 30 28.24 -16.49 21.03
N TRP A 31 27.97 -16.53 22.33
CA TRP A 31 26.64 -16.75 22.92
C TRP A 31 26.29 -15.59 23.83
N SER A 32 25.10 -15.01 23.62
CA SER A 32 24.58 -13.95 24.48
C SER A 32 23.51 -14.52 25.40
N SER A 33 23.46 -14.02 26.64
CA SER A 33 22.54 -14.49 27.66
C SER A 33 21.51 -13.44 28.02
N ARG A 34 20.30 -13.90 28.41
CA ARG A 34 19.23 -13.08 28.98
C ARG A 34 18.74 -13.70 30.27
N SER A 35 18.59 -12.89 31.32
CA SER A 35 17.91 -13.31 32.56
C SER A 35 16.40 -13.31 32.33
N THR A 36 15.73 -14.33 32.86
CA THR A 36 14.27 -14.34 32.96
C THR A 36 13.88 -13.66 34.27
N ASN A 37 12.87 -12.77 34.24
CA ASN A 37 12.43 -12.05 35.43
C ASN A 37 12.04 -13.07 36.52
N GLY A 38 12.79 -13.06 37.63
CA GLY A 38 12.51 -13.89 38.81
C GLY A 38 13.22 -15.24 38.87
N SER A 39 14.09 -15.61 37.92
CA SER A 39 14.93 -16.81 38.06
C SER A 39 16.41 -16.55 37.74
N ASN A 40 17.31 -17.26 38.44
CA ASN A 40 18.75 -17.26 38.15
C ASN A 40 19.10 -18.04 36.87
N GLU A 41 18.11 -18.48 36.07
CA GLU A 41 18.36 -19.20 34.83
C GLU A 41 18.60 -18.24 33.65
N HIS A 42 19.82 -18.28 33.13
CA HIS A 42 20.20 -17.61 31.90
C HIS A 42 19.82 -18.43 30.68
N ILE A 43 19.05 -17.84 29.77
CA ILE A 43 18.80 -18.40 28.44
C ILE A 43 19.89 -17.88 27.49
N PHE A 44 20.61 -18.79 26.84
CA PHE A 44 21.65 -18.45 25.86
C PHE A 44 21.11 -18.54 24.43
N PHE A 45 21.54 -17.62 23.58
CA PHE A 45 21.24 -17.62 22.16
C PHE A 45 22.50 -17.22 21.35
N PRO A 46 22.67 -17.76 20.13
CA PRO A 46 23.92 -17.61 19.38
C PRO A 46 24.02 -16.24 18.70
N ILE A 47 25.24 -15.71 18.64
CA ILE A 47 25.61 -14.56 17.83
C ILE A 47 26.25 -15.11 16.56
N ARG A 48 25.60 -15.01 15.40
CA ARG A 48 26.06 -15.73 14.20
C ARG A 48 26.98 -14.89 13.32
N LEU A 49 28.00 -15.54 12.76
CA LEU A 49 28.89 -14.87 11.81
C LEU A 49 28.13 -14.50 10.53
N GLY A 50 28.22 -13.24 10.08
CA GLY A 50 27.48 -12.75 8.93
C GLY A 50 25.99 -12.47 9.19
N GLN A 51 25.55 -12.50 10.45
CA GLN A 51 24.21 -12.05 10.83
C GLN A 51 24.04 -10.56 10.50
N LYS A 52 22.95 -10.20 9.81
CA LYS A 52 22.62 -8.81 9.48
C LYS A 52 21.25 -8.45 10.00
N THR A 53 21.18 -7.34 10.70
CA THR A 53 19.94 -6.77 11.25
C THR A 53 19.76 -5.36 10.73
N ARG A 54 18.51 -5.00 10.47
CA ARG A 54 18.11 -3.71 9.94
C ARG A 54 17.31 -2.94 10.98
N VAL A 55 17.63 -1.66 11.10
CA VAL A 55 17.02 -0.71 12.02
C VAL A 55 16.70 0.58 11.26
N PHE A 56 15.48 1.11 11.39
CA PHE A 56 15.09 2.38 10.78
C PHE A 56 15.09 3.51 11.81
N ARG A 57 15.78 4.61 11.50
CA ARG A 57 15.79 5.82 12.33
C ARG A 57 15.93 7.08 11.50
N ASN A 58 15.14 8.12 11.81
CA ASN A 58 15.10 9.40 11.06
C ASN A 58 14.95 9.21 9.55
N ASN A 59 14.04 8.32 9.11
CA ASN A 59 13.84 7.94 7.72
C ASN A 59 15.11 7.43 6.99
N ARG A 60 16.13 7.00 7.73
CA ARG A 60 17.32 6.31 7.22
C ARG A 60 17.38 4.86 7.71
N GLU A 61 17.94 4.00 6.86
CA GLU A 61 18.18 2.60 7.15
C GLU A 61 19.59 2.43 7.74
N PHE A 62 19.69 1.68 8.83
CA PHE A 62 20.94 1.25 9.44
C PHE A 62 21.02 -0.27 9.42
N ILE A 63 22.10 -0.81 8.87
CA ILE A 63 22.36 -2.25 8.79
C ILE A 63 23.53 -2.59 9.69
N VAL A 64 23.26 -3.36 10.75
CA VAL A 64 24.27 -3.88 11.67
C VAL A 64 24.59 -5.32 11.31
N SER A 65 25.87 -5.56 11.02
CA SER A 65 26.43 -6.85 10.60
C SER A 65 27.39 -7.39 11.65
N VAL A 66 27.32 -8.69 11.93
CA VAL A 66 28.26 -9.41 12.79
C VAL A 66 29.43 -9.94 11.94
N VAL A 67 30.65 -9.63 12.35
CA VAL A 67 31.90 -10.03 11.69
C VAL A 67 32.83 -10.72 12.69
N LEU A 68 33.85 -11.41 12.19
CA LEU A 68 34.87 -12.07 13.00
C LEU A 68 35.93 -11.06 13.44
N GLY A 69 36.12 -10.94 14.75
CA GLY A 69 37.12 -10.06 15.35
C GLY A 69 36.63 -8.62 15.49
N ASN A 70 37.14 -7.94 16.50
CA ASN A 70 36.95 -6.50 16.71
C ASN A 70 38.31 -5.83 16.98
N SER A 71 38.31 -4.50 17.12
CA SER A 71 39.52 -3.69 17.31
C SER A 71 40.35 -4.07 18.53
N GLU A 72 39.75 -4.74 19.52
CA GLU A 72 40.41 -5.12 20.78
C GLU A 72 40.74 -6.63 20.81
N HIS A 73 39.93 -7.47 20.17
CA HIS A 73 39.97 -8.92 20.29
C HIS A 73 39.69 -9.63 18.96
N PRO A 74 40.67 -10.36 18.38
CA PRO A 74 40.54 -10.96 17.05
C PRO A 74 39.62 -12.19 16.98
N ARG A 75 39.29 -12.81 18.13
CA ARG A 75 38.46 -14.03 18.22
C ARG A 75 37.07 -13.80 18.81
N GLN A 76 36.72 -12.56 19.15
CA GLN A 76 35.40 -12.19 19.63
C GLN A 76 34.52 -11.64 18.48
N PRO A 77 33.19 -11.59 18.64
CA PRO A 77 32.34 -10.93 17.66
C PRO A 77 32.70 -9.45 17.49
N GLY A 78 32.77 -9.00 16.24
CA GLY A 78 32.81 -7.59 15.87
C GLY A 78 31.49 -7.15 15.25
N TYR A 79 31.16 -5.87 15.41
CA TYR A 79 29.91 -5.31 14.92
C TYR A 79 30.21 -4.14 14.00
N PHE A 80 29.70 -4.22 12.76
CA PHE A 80 29.87 -3.23 11.73
C PHE A 80 28.51 -2.63 11.36
N CYS A 81 28.39 -1.31 11.34
CA CYS A 81 27.16 -0.62 10.95
C CYS A 81 27.36 0.13 9.63
N SER A 82 26.33 0.14 8.78
CA SER A 82 26.30 0.91 7.52
C SER A 82 24.94 1.57 7.31
N SER A 83 24.92 2.71 6.63
CA SER A 83 23.71 3.46 6.29
C SER A 83 23.90 4.21 4.96
N GLY A 84 23.31 3.67 3.88
CA GLY A 84 23.50 4.22 2.53
C GLY A 84 24.97 4.21 2.11
N SER A 85 25.53 5.39 1.83
CA SER A 85 26.95 5.57 1.49
C SER A 85 27.89 5.65 2.70
N PHE A 86 27.37 5.66 3.92
CA PHE A 86 28.17 5.78 5.14
C PHE A 86 28.45 4.40 5.74
N SER A 87 29.69 4.16 6.16
CA SER A 87 30.14 2.92 6.78
C SER A 87 30.96 3.21 8.03
N GLY A 88 30.53 2.67 9.17
CA GLY A 88 31.23 2.82 10.45
C GLY A 88 32.43 1.86 10.56
N LYS A 89 33.19 2.00 11.65
CA LYS A 89 34.27 1.06 12.00
C LYS A 89 33.70 -0.22 12.60
N ILE A 90 34.53 -1.28 12.67
CA ILE A 90 34.20 -2.50 13.40
C ILE A 90 34.37 -2.22 14.89
N GLU A 91 33.29 -2.31 15.65
CA GLU A 91 33.25 -2.01 17.08
C GLU A 91 33.05 -3.28 17.92
N THR A 92 33.37 -3.19 19.22
CA THR A 92 33.26 -4.28 20.20
C THR A 92 31.83 -4.61 20.63
N SER A 93 30.87 -3.71 20.34
CA SER A 93 29.46 -3.92 20.67
C SER A 93 28.53 -3.35 19.59
N PRO A 94 27.32 -3.92 19.42
CA PRO A 94 26.35 -3.42 18.46
C PRO A 94 25.88 -2.01 18.82
N THR A 95 25.82 -1.67 20.12
CA THR A 95 25.55 -0.31 20.61
C THR A 95 26.53 0.70 20.04
N ARG A 96 27.83 0.43 20.16
CA ARG A 96 28.87 1.36 19.69
C ARG A 96 28.86 1.48 18.16
N ALA A 97 28.72 0.36 17.46
CA ALA A 97 28.67 0.33 16.00
C ALA A 97 27.61 1.26 15.42
N ILE A 98 26.37 1.17 15.93
CA ILE A 98 25.28 2.02 15.43
C ILE A 98 25.34 3.45 16.00
N SER A 99 25.67 3.63 17.28
CA SER A 99 25.66 4.97 17.90
C SER A 99 26.79 5.86 17.33
N SER A 100 27.95 5.27 17.02
CA SER A 100 29.08 5.98 16.40
C SER A 100 28.71 6.48 15.00
N LEU A 101 28.19 5.59 14.15
CA LEU A 101 27.75 5.95 12.80
C LEU A 101 26.57 6.92 12.81
N TYR A 102 25.64 6.77 13.75
CA TYR A 102 24.51 7.68 13.91
C TYR A 102 24.97 9.08 14.31
N ASN A 103 25.94 9.18 15.23
CA ASN A 103 26.54 10.46 15.61
C ASN A 103 27.33 11.09 14.45
N GLU A 104 28.03 10.29 13.64
CA GLU A 104 28.72 10.78 12.44
C GLU A 104 27.75 11.37 11.41
N ILE A 105 26.61 10.73 11.20
CA ILE A 105 25.60 11.16 10.21
C ILE A 105 24.79 12.36 10.68
N PHE A 106 24.39 12.38 11.95
CA PHE A 106 23.40 13.34 12.48
C PHE A 106 23.97 14.31 13.52
N HIS A 107 25.27 14.23 13.82
CA HIS A 107 25.93 15.00 14.90
C HIS A 107 25.16 14.92 16.22
N ASN A 108 24.63 13.73 16.53
CA ASN A 108 23.76 13.46 17.67
C ASN A 108 24.23 12.23 18.44
N SER A 109 24.46 12.39 19.74
CA SER A 109 24.97 11.38 20.68
C SER A 109 23.91 10.37 21.16
N THR A 110 22.93 10.04 20.32
CA THR A 110 21.90 9.05 20.64
C THR A 110 22.52 7.68 20.86
N LYS A 111 22.31 7.10 22.05
CA LYS A 111 22.75 5.74 22.40
C LYS A 111 21.65 4.73 22.12
N PHE A 112 22.01 3.65 21.41
CA PHE A 112 21.11 2.54 21.11
C PHE A 112 21.35 1.35 22.07
N LEU A 113 20.32 0.55 22.34
CA LEU A 113 20.45 -0.68 23.12
C LEU A 113 20.89 -1.84 22.23
N GLY A 114 22.16 -2.22 22.31
CA GLY A 114 22.77 -3.29 21.54
C GLY A 114 21.96 -4.59 21.46
N PRO A 115 21.47 -5.16 22.57
CA PRO A 115 20.60 -6.34 22.56
C PRO A 115 19.38 -6.19 21.65
N THR A 116 18.71 -5.04 21.70
CA THR A 116 17.58 -4.73 20.82
C THR A 116 18.02 -4.71 19.36
N ILE A 117 19.14 -4.05 19.07
CA ILE A 117 19.66 -3.84 17.70
C ILE A 117 19.97 -5.14 16.97
N ILE A 118 20.54 -6.15 17.67
CA ILE A 118 20.80 -7.47 17.07
C ILE A 118 19.62 -8.45 17.23
N GLY A 119 18.44 -7.95 17.65
CA GLY A 119 17.19 -8.69 17.64
C GLY A 119 16.93 -9.60 18.84
N GLN A 120 17.66 -9.42 19.97
CA GLN A 120 17.52 -10.26 21.18
C GLN A 120 16.21 -10.03 21.96
N ASN A 121 15.42 -9.04 21.56
CA ASN A 121 14.11 -8.77 22.14
C ASN A 121 12.96 -9.29 21.27
N ASP A 122 13.23 -9.80 20.07
CA ASP A 122 12.22 -10.34 19.16
C ASP A 122 12.24 -11.88 19.17
N PRO A 123 11.20 -12.55 19.71
CA PRO A 123 11.12 -14.01 19.74
C PRO A 123 11.25 -14.66 18.36
N LYS A 124 10.80 -14.01 17.28
CA LYS A 124 10.89 -14.56 15.92
C LYS A 124 12.32 -14.55 15.41
N ILE A 125 13.08 -13.50 15.72
CA ILE A 125 14.50 -13.43 15.38
C ILE A 125 15.27 -14.48 16.17
N ILE A 126 14.98 -14.63 17.47
CA ILE A 126 15.59 -15.66 18.32
C ILE A 126 15.32 -17.07 17.77
N GLU A 127 14.08 -17.37 17.36
CA GLU A 127 13.73 -18.65 16.75
C GLU A 127 14.58 -18.91 15.50
N GLU A 128 14.69 -17.92 14.61
CA GLU A 128 15.43 -18.02 13.36
C GLU A 128 16.94 -18.23 13.59
N ILE A 129 17.56 -17.45 14.48
CA ILE A 129 18.98 -17.61 14.82
C ILE A 129 19.24 -18.84 15.70
N SER A 130 18.22 -19.53 16.19
CA SER A 130 18.37 -20.79 16.92
C SER A 130 18.29 -22.02 16.00
N ARG A 131 17.90 -21.88 14.72
CA ARG A 131 17.76 -23.00 13.78
C ARG A 131 19.10 -23.65 13.41
N GLY A 132 19.23 -24.96 13.64
CA GLY A 132 20.46 -25.69 13.31
C GLY A 132 21.55 -25.62 14.38
N VAL A 133 21.23 -25.11 15.57
CA VAL A 133 22.07 -25.25 16.76
C VAL A 133 22.07 -26.73 17.21
N ARG A 134 23.26 -27.33 17.35
CA ARG A 134 23.42 -28.73 17.81
C ARG A 134 23.17 -28.87 19.31
N PHE A 135 23.72 -27.93 20.06
CA PHE A 135 23.69 -27.86 21.51
C PHE A 135 23.63 -26.39 21.92
N ILE A 136 22.82 -26.06 22.92
CA ILE A 136 22.78 -24.71 23.51
C ILE A 136 23.66 -24.75 24.76
N PRO A 137 24.80 -24.04 24.77
CA PRO A 137 25.65 -23.94 25.94
C PRO A 137 24.90 -23.40 27.15
N PHE A 138 25.38 -23.76 28.33
CA PHE A 138 24.88 -23.23 29.57
C PHE A 138 26.03 -22.95 30.53
N GLN A 139 25.76 -22.10 31.50
CA GLN A 139 26.70 -21.74 32.53
C GLN A 139 26.27 -22.35 33.85
N ILE A 140 27.25 -22.87 34.59
CA ILE A 140 27.12 -23.31 35.97
C ILE A 140 28.01 -22.43 36.85
N THR A 141 27.73 -22.39 38.15
CA THR A 141 28.48 -21.59 39.10
C THR A 141 28.96 -22.48 40.23
N ILE A 142 30.26 -22.42 40.55
CA ILE A 142 30.87 -23.09 41.70
C ILE A 142 31.55 -22.00 42.53
N ASP A 143 31.00 -21.70 43.71
CA ASP A 143 31.33 -20.52 44.53
C ASP A 143 31.38 -19.22 43.69
N LYS A 144 32.58 -18.72 43.39
CA LYS A 144 32.81 -17.50 42.59
C LYS A 144 33.15 -17.77 41.12
N TYR A 145 33.33 -19.03 40.73
CA TYR A 145 33.76 -19.42 39.39
C TYR A 145 32.55 -19.73 38.52
N LYS A 146 32.51 -19.10 37.35
CA LYS A 146 31.50 -19.34 36.31
C LYS A 146 32.11 -20.24 35.25
N ILE A 147 31.59 -21.45 35.12
CA ILE A 147 32.04 -22.44 34.14
C ILE A 147 31.00 -22.49 33.03
N PHE A 148 31.44 -22.31 31.79
CA PHE A 148 30.61 -22.30 30.59
C PHE A 148 30.82 -23.60 29.82
N ILE A 149 29.80 -24.47 29.81
CA ILE A 149 29.82 -25.77 29.14
C ILE A 149 29.35 -25.54 27.70
N HIS A 150 30.23 -25.78 26.73
CA HIS A 150 29.97 -25.42 25.34
C HIS A 150 30.04 -26.60 24.36
N ASP A 151 30.50 -27.79 24.76
CA ASP A 151 30.28 -28.99 23.95
C ASP A 151 30.13 -30.24 24.84
N LEU A 152 29.31 -31.18 24.39
CA LEU A 152 29.03 -32.43 25.10
C LEU A 152 29.67 -33.58 24.32
N GLY A 153 30.66 -34.22 24.92
CA GLY A 153 31.11 -35.56 24.55
C GLY A 153 30.52 -36.55 25.54
N VAL A 154 29.81 -37.56 25.06
CA VAL A 154 29.17 -38.58 25.91
C VAL A 154 29.93 -39.88 25.80
N SER A 155 30.08 -40.59 26.91
CA SER A 155 30.67 -41.92 26.96
C SER A 155 29.98 -42.80 28.00
N SER A 156 30.36 -44.07 28.01
CA SER A 156 30.01 -45.00 29.08
C SER A 156 31.05 -45.02 30.22
N HIS A 157 32.04 -44.09 30.25
CA HIS A 157 33.07 -44.03 31.31
C HIS A 157 32.48 -43.45 32.62
N PRO A 158 32.27 -44.27 33.67
CA PRO A 158 31.64 -43.78 34.90
C PRO A 158 32.55 -42.80 35.66
N GLU A 159 33.87 -43.01 35.59
CA GLU A 159 34.89 -42.17 36.24
C GLU A 159 34.93 -40.73 35.71
N TRP A 160 34.45 -40.50 34.48
CA TRP A 160 34.29 -39.17 33.90
C TRP A 160 32.84 -38.71 33.92
N HIS A 161 32.03 -39.30 34.81
CA HIS A 161 30.61 -39.02 34.94
C HIS A 161 29.87 -39.04 33.58
N ASN A 162 30.16 -40.07 32.76
CA ASN A 162 29.61 -40.28 31.43
C ASN A 162 29.99 -39.24 30.37
N ALA A 163 31.00 -38.41 30.62
CA ALA A 163 31.60 -37.55 29.61
C ALA A 163 32.67 -38.30 28.79
N GLY A 164 32.86 -37.90 27.54
CA GLY A 164 33.76 -38.55 26.58
C GLY A 164 34.43 -37.58 25.62
N SER A 165 35.13 -38.14 24.63
CA SER A 165 35.78 -37.35 23.57
C SER A 165 34.79 -36.35 22.94
N GLY A 166 35.19 -35.08 22.87
CA GLY A 166 34.36 -33.97 22.43
C GLY A 166 33.73 -33.15 23.56
N TYR A 167 33.86 -33.55 24.83
CA TYR A 167 33.44 -32.69 25.95
C TYR A 167 34.31 -31.44 26.02
N SER A 168 33.71 -30.26 26.21
CA SER A 168 34.46 -29.01 26.42
C SER A 168 33.73 -28.00 27.30
N SER A 169 34.47 -27.41 28.22
CA SER A 169 34.02 -26.32 29.09
C SER A 169 35.10 -25.26 29.27
N SER A 170 34.71 -24.05 29.65
CA SER A 170 35.63 -22.92 29.79
C SER A 170 35.34 -22.08 31.02
N LEU A 171 36.38 -21.52 31.64
CA LEU A 171 36.27 -20.61 32.78
C LEU A 171 37.28 -19.48 32.69
N LEU A 172 36.89 -18.29 33.14
CA LEU A 172 37.76 -17.11 33.18
C LEU A 172 38.45 -17.01 34.55
N HIS A 173 39.78 -16.95 34.55
CA HIS A 173 40.56 -16.76 35.77
C HIS A 173 41.88 -16.02 35.49
N PHE A 174 42.61 -15.62 36.54
CA PHE A 174 43.91 -14.96 36.36
C PHE A 174 45.01 -16.00 36.18
N TYR A 175 45.90 -15.75 35.21
CA TYR A 175 47.14 -16.47 34.99
C TYR A 175 48.27 -15.44 34.84
N ASN A 176 49.35 -15.56 35.62
CA ASN A 176 50.45 -14.58 35.63
C ASN A 176 49.97 -13.11 35.75
N LYS A 177 49.05 -12.83 36.69
CA LYS A 177 48.44 -11.51 36.95
C LYS A 177 47.64 -10.90 35.78
N LYS A 178 47.41 -11.63 34.69
CA LYS A 178 46.56 -11.22 33.57
C LYS A 178 45.34 -12.14 33.45
N GLN A 179 44.20 -11.62 33.01
CA GLN A 179 43.02 -12.44 32.78
C GLN A 179 43.30 -13.45 31.66
N ALA A 180 42.94 -14.71 31.90
CA ALA A 180 43.12 -15.83 30.99
C ALA A 180 41.84 -16.66 30.91
N LEU A 181 41.68 -17.36 29.79
CA LEU A 181 40.62 -18.32 29.57
C LEU A 181 41.19 -19.73 29.70
N PHE A 182 40.68 -20.48 30.67
CA PHE A 182 41.02 -21.88 30.89
C PHE A 182 39.95 -22.72 30.20
N VAL A 183 40.36 -23.62 29.30
CA VAL A 183 39.46 -24.46 28.52
C VAL A 183 39.77 -25.92 28.83
N SER A 184 38.81 -26.59 29.45
CA SER A 184 38.85 -28.01 29.81
C SER A 184 38.24 -28.84 28.69
N ARG A 185 38.95 -29.87 28.22
CA ARG A 185 38.50 -30.74 27.11
C ARG A 185 38.79 -32.20 27.37
N ILE A 186 37.99 -33.08 26.79
CA ILE A 186 38.27 -34.52 26.73
C ILE A 186 38.44 -34.88 25.25
N VAL A 187 39.57 -35.48 24.89
CA VAL A 187 39.89 -35.88 23.51
C VAL A 187 40.57 -37.24 23.56
N ASP A 188 40.05 -38.21 22.82
CA ASP A 188 40.66 -39.55 22.63
C ASP A 188 41.12 -40.22 23.94
N ASN A 189 40.30 -40.08 24.98
CA ASN A 189 40.52 -40.56 26.35
C ASN A 189 41.60 -39.81 27.17
N GLU A 190 42.04 -38.64 26.74
CA GLU A 190 42.87 -37.72 27.52
C GLU A 190 42.06 -36.54 28.06
N CYS A 191 42.36 -36.12 29.29
CA CYS A 191 41.86 -34.87 29.86
C CYS A 191 42.88 -33.75 29.59
N ILE A 192 42.40 -32.59 29.14
CA ILE A 192 43.25 -31.48 28.68
C ILE A 192 42.77 -30.15 29.27
N ILE A 193 43.69 -29.33 29.78
CA ILE A 193 43.45 -27.91 30.08
C ILE A 193 44.31 -27.06 29.14
N GLU A 194 43.68 -26.14 28.43
CA GLU A 194 44.32 -25.15 27.57
C GLU A 194 44.14 -23.75 28.17
N ILE A 195 45.23 -22.98 28.30
CA ILE A 195 45.20 -21.62 28.85
C ILE A 195 45.45 -20.63 27.72
N TYR A 196 44.54 -19.66 27.56
CA TYR A 196 44.60 -18.63 26.54
C TYR A 196 44.70 -17.23 27.15
N GLN A 197 45.60 -16.38 26.65
CA GLN A 197 45.58 -14.92 26.87
C GLN A 197 45.71 -14.18 25.54
N GLN A 198 45.03 -13.05 25.40
CA GLN A 198 45.01 -12.26 24.15
C GLN A 198 44.73 -13.12 22.90
N ALA A 199 43.83 -14.09 23.05
CA ALA A 199 43.45 -15.07 22.01
C ALA A 199 44.58 -16.01 21.51
N GLN A 200 45.74 -16.02 22.17
CA GLN A 200 46.83 -16.97 21.91
C GLN A 200 46.86 -18.05 22.99
N LYS A 201 47.15 -19.29 22.58
CA LYS A 201 47.31 -20.41 23.50
C LYS A 201 48.70 -20.35 24.12
N ILE A 202 48.77 -20.27 25.45
CA ILE A 202 50.03 -20.06 26.19
C ILE A 202 50.50 -21.33 26.88
N LYS A 203 49.58 -22.20 27.32
CA LYS A 203 49.92 -23.44 28.01
C LYS A 203 48.91 -24.54 27.71
N ILE A 204 49.38 -25.78 27.66
CA ILE A 204 48.57 -27.00 27.57
C ILE A 204 49.01 -27.94 28.69
N ILE A 205 48.05 -28.52 29.40
CA ILE A 205 48.28 -29.53 30.43
C ILE A 205 47.46 -30.76 30.06
N ARG A 206 48.07 -31.94 30.08
CA ARG A 206 47.45 -33.23 29.76
C ARG A 206 47.56 -34.21 30.93
N GLY A 207 46.62 -35.13 31.02
CA GLY A 207 46.59 -36.18 32.04
C GLY A 207 45.49 -37.21 31.75
N THR A 208 45.54 -38.32 32.49
CA THR A 208 44.63 -39.46 32.30
C THR A 208 43.36 -39.33 33.13
N THR A 209 43.35 -38.47 34.16
CA THR A 209 42.18 -38.22 35.01
C THR A 209 41.87 -36.72 35.12
N LEU A 210 40.60 -36.37 35.32
CA LEU A 210 40.12 -34.99 35.44
C LEU A 210 40.86 -34.22 36.55
N SER A 211 41.06 -34.87 37.70
CA SER A 211 41.69 -34.31 38.89
C SER A 211 43.20 -34.13 38.73
N GLU A 212 43.88 -35.06 38.04
CA GLU A 212 45.31 -34.97 37.77
C GLU A 212 45.65 -33.71 36.96
N VAL A 213 44.87 -33.39 35.93
CA VAL A 213 45.13 -32.25 35.04
C VAL A 213 45.00 -30.92 35.78
N TRP A 214 43.96 -30.78 36.61
CA TRP A 214 43.78 -29.59 37.45
C TRP A 214 44.82 -29.50 38.56
N ARG A 215 45.24 -30.62 39.18
CA ARG A 215 46.32 -30.63 40.17
C ARG A 215 47.66 -30.23 39.56
N LYS A 216 48.01 -30.75 38.37
CA LYS A 216 49.21 -30.35 37.61
C LYS A 216 49.20 -28.87 37.21
N SER A 217 48.03 -28.24 37.23
CA SER A 217 47.90 -26.82 36.92
C SER A 217 48.36 -25.92 38.08
N TRP A 218 48.29 -26.38 39.33
CA TRP A 218 48.50 -25.57 40.55
C TRP A 218 47.56 -24.35 40.66
N PHE A 219 46.44 -24.36 39.92
CA PHE A 219 45.42 -23.31 39.94
C PHE A 219 44.12 -23.85 40.53
N ILE A 220 43.54 -23.10 41.47
CA ILE A 220 42.25 -23.42 42.10
C ILE A 220 42.22 -24.80 42.78
N GLU A 221 43.19 -25.06 43.67
CA GLU A 221 43.38 -26.36 44.35
C GLU A 221 42.24 -26.79 45.28
N LYS A 222 41.31 -25.88 45.61
CA LYS A 222 40.19 -26.15 46.52
C LYS A 222 39.18 -27.19 45.97
N TYR A 223 39.06 -27.35 44.65
CA TYR A 223 38.02 -28.19 44.04
C TYR A 223 38.61 -29.39 43.31
N ASP A 224 37.82 -30.45 43.22
CA ASP A 224 38.14 -31.62 42.42
C ASP A 224 38.09 -31.28 40.92
N GLY A 225 38.90 -31.97 40.11
CA GLY A 225 38.93 -31.74 38.66
C GLY A 225 37.58 -31.97 38.00
N SER A 226 36.78 -32.91 38.51
CA SER A 226 35.42 -33.16 38.03
C SER A 226 34.46 -31.98 38.29
N GLU A 227 34.69 -31.20 39.35
CA GLU A 227 33.94 -29.98 39.64
C GLU A 227 34.37 -28.86 38.68
N LEU A 228 35.67 -28.66 38.47
CA LEU A 228 36.18 -27.62 37.57
C LEU A 228 35.91 -27.90 36.09
N TYR A 229 35.74 -29.17 35.69
CA TYR A 229 35.19 -29.52 34.38
C TYR A 229 33.68 -29.26 34.29
N GLY A 230 32.98 -29.18 35.42
CA GLY A 230 31.53 -28.98 35.51
C GLY A 230 30.71 -30.25 35.46
N LEU A 231 31.34 -31.41 35.64
CA LEU A 231 30.72 -32.73 35.44
C LEU A 231 29.91 -33.22 36.64
N LYS A 232 30.21 -32.75 37.86
CA LYS A 232 29.39 -33.08 39.05
C LYS A 232 28.09 -32.27 39.13
N ASP A 233 27.95 -31.23 38.32
CA ASP A 233 26.73 -30.41 38.30
C ASP A 233 25.53 -31.18 37.74
N GLN A 234 24.38 -31.04 38.40
CA GLN A 234 23.16 -31.78 38.05
C GLN A 234 22.66 -31.44 36.64
N LYS A 235 22.81 -30.18 36.18
CA LYS A 235 22.40 -29.75 34.84
C LYS A 235 23.30 -30.37 33.78
N THR A 236 24.60 -30.47 34.04
CA THR A 236 25.54 -31.19 33.17
C THR A 236 25.21 -32.69 33.11
N GLN A 237 24.97 -33.33 34.25
CA GLN A 237 24.63 -34.76 34.32
C GLN A 237 23.30 -35.09 33.62
N ASN A 238 22.28 -34.27 33.81
CA ASN A 238 21.01 -34.42 33.10
C ASN A 238 21.21 -34.28 31.58
N SER A 239 22.03 -33.33 31.14
CA SER A 239 22.35 -33.15 29.73
C SER A 239 23.07 -34.37 29.16
N LEU A 240 24.09 -34.90 29.84
CA LEU A 240 24.81 -36.11 29.40
C LEU A 240 23.90 -37.35 29.32
N ARG A 241 22.99 -37.54 30.28
CA ARG A 241 22.03 -38.66 30.29
C ARG A 241 21.05 -38.62 29.11
N VAL A 242 20.52 -37.43 28.78
CA VAL A 242 19.62 -37.24 27.63
C VAL A 242 20.32 -37.58 26.30
N HIS A 243 21.65 -37.50 26.27
CA HIS A 243 22.46 -37.72 25.06
C HIS A 243 23.12 -39.12 24.98
N HIS A 244 22.93 -40.05 25.94
CA HIS A 244 23.45 -41.44 25.90
C HIS A 244 22.70 -42.36 24.91
N VAL A 245 23.40 -43.21 24.15
CA VAL A 245 22.84 -44.04 23.05
C VAL A 245 22.72 -45.53 23.48
N PRO A 246 21.52 -46.16 23.47
CA PRO A 246 21.33 -47.59 23.77
C PRO A 246 21.73 -48.53 22.61
N THR A 247 22.30 -49.71 22.93
CA THR A 247 22.73 -50.78 22.00
C THR A 247 22.45 -52.20 22.54
N CYS A 248 22.40 -53.23 21.67
CA CYS A 248 22.27 -54.67 22.00
C CYS A 248 22.86 -55.58 20.89
N THR A 249 22.90 -56.90 21.12
CA THR A 249 23.34 -57.92 20.13
C THR A 249 22.16 -58.72 19.56
N PRO A 250 22.34 -59.47 18.43
CA PRO A 250 21.29 -60.30 17.84
C PRO A 250 20.68 -61.33 18.79
N SER A 251 21.46 -61.88 19.72
CA SER A 251 20.95 -62.82 20.74
C SER A 251 19.97 -62.18 21.73
N ASN A 252 19.96 -60.84 21.82
CA ASN A 252 19.04 -60.11 22.68
C ASN A 252 17.77 -59.63 21.95
N TRP A 253 17.56 -59.96 20.68
CA TRP A 253 16.38 -59.52 19.94
C TRP A 253 15.06 -60.03 20.56
N GLY A 254 15.08 -61.18 21.25
CA GLY A 254 13.93 -61.68 22.01
C GLY A 254 13.57 -60.87 23.27
N ASN A 255 14.44 -59.96 23.73
CA ASN A 255 14.17 -59.11 24.88
C ASN A 255 13.44 -57.82 24.45
N LEU A 256 12.11 -57.87 24.51
CA LEU A 256 11.25 -56.75 24.10
C LEU A 256 11.51 -55.44 24.86
N SER A 257 11.89 -55.52 26.14
CA SER A 257 12.19 -54.33 26.97
C SER A 257 13.43 -53.59 26.46
N LEU A 258 14.50 -54.33 26.17
CA LEU A 258 15.73 -53.76 25.59
C LEU A 258 15.49 -53.23 24.18
N MET A 259 14.83 -54.00 23.33
CA MET A 259 14.52 -53.59 21.95
C MET A 259 13.59 -52.37 21.92
N SER A 260 12.67 -52.24 22.88
CA SER A 260 11.83 -51.05 23.02
C SER A 260 12.66 -49.81 23.32
N LYS A 261 13.67 -49.88 24.21
CA LYS A 261 14.58 -48.75 24.48
C LYS A 261 15.34 -48.31 23.23
N LEU A 262 15.82 -49.26 22.41
CA LEU A 262 16.45 -48.96 21.13
C LEU A 262 15.47 -48.31 20.15
N PHE A 263 14.22 -48.81 20.07
CA PHE A 263 13.17 -48.21 19.25
C PHE A 263 12.86 -46.78 19.68
N GLU A 264 12.69 -46.54 20.98
CA GLU A 264 12.39 -45.20 21.52
C GLU A 264 13.48 -44.18 21.19
N TYR A 265 14.74 -44.59 21.27
CA TYR A 265 15.87 -43.73 20.98
C TYR A 265 16.09 -43.49 19.49
N HIS A 266 16.16 -44.57 18.68
CA HIS A 266 16.59 -44.48 17.29
C HIS A 266 15.44 -44.20 16.32
N LEU A 267 14.25 -44.77 16.54
CA LEU A 267 13.21 -44.85 15.52
C LEU A 267 11.89 -44.14 15.86
N LYS A 268 11.41 -44.15 17.12
CA LYS A 268 10.06 -43.67 17.54
C LYS A 268 9.72 -42.26 17.06
N ARG A 269 10.68 -41.33 17.10
CA ARG A 269 10.49 -39.93 16.67
C ARG A 269 10.65 -39.71 15.15
N ARG A 270 11.02 -40.75 14.40
CA ARG A 270 11.44 -40.68 12.98
C ARG A 270 10.68 -41.65 12.07
N THR A 271 9.65 -42.31 12.60
CA THR A 271 8.74 -43.22 11.88
C THR A 271 7.27 -42.78 12.07
N ILE A 272 6.34 -43.39 11.35
CA ILE A 272 4.90 -43.13 11.49
C ILE A 272 4.33 -43.79 12.76
N SER A 273 3.28 -43.21 13.34
CA SER A 273 2.62 -43.77 14.53
C SER A 273 1.95 -45.12 14.20
N LYS A 274 2.21 -46.15 15.02
CA LYS A 274 1.66 -47.53 14.94
C LYS A 274 2.32 -48.51 13.94
N ILE A 275 3.60 -48.37 13.61
CA ILE A 275 4.31 -49.44 12.87
C ILE A 275 4.60 -50.64 13.75
N ASN A 276 4.45 -51.84 13.20
CA ASN A 276 4.89 -53.07 13.86
C ASN A 276 6.39 -53.30 13.58
N TRP A 277 7.23 -52.43 14.13
CA TRP A 277 8.68 -52.41 13.90
C TRP A 277 9.37 -53.70 14.34
N TYR A 278 8.87 -54.31 15.42
CA TYR A 278 9.48 -55.48 16.04
C TYR A 278 9.37 -56.72 15.12
N THR A 279 8.36 -56.77 14.23
CA THR A 279 8.19 -57.84 13.24
C THR A 279 9.40 -58.02 12.32
N ILE A 280 10.19 -56.96 12.05
CA ILE A 280 11.42 -57.12 11.26
C ILE A 280 12.44 -57.99 11.98
N PHE A 281 12.64 -57.76 13.28
CA PHE A 281 13.58 -58.53 14.09
C PHE A 281 13.04 -59.94 14.39
N ASP A 282 11.73 -60.11 14.51
CA ASP A 282 11.10 -61.42 14.67
C ASP A 282 11.20 -62.28 13.39
N ILE A 283 10.87 -61.72 12.21
CA ILE A 283 10.99 -62.42 10.92
C ILE A 283 12.44 -62.76 10.63
N TRP A 284 13.35 -61.80 10.79
CA TRP A 284 14.76 -62.02 10.52
C TRP A 284 15.39 -62.96 11.55
N GLY A 285 14.96 -62.88 12.81
CA GLY A 285 15.36 -63.80 13.88
C GLY A 285 15.07 -65.27 13.55
N LYS A 286 13.94 -65.54 12.88
CA LYS A 286 13.46 -66.88 12.51
C LYS A 286 13.92 -67.36 11.13
N GLN A 287 14.58 -66.51 10.34
CA GLN A 287 15.07 -66.87 9.00
C GLN A 287 16.37 -67.67 9.09
N ASP A 288 16.55 -68.68 8.24
CA ASP A 288 17.78 -69.49 8.21
C ASP A 288 19.00 -68.69 7.71
N SER A 289 18.79 -67.76 6.77
CA SER A 289 19.86 -66.90 6.27
C SER A 289 20.08 -65.70 7.17
N ASP A 290 21.34 -65.42 7.49
CA ASP A 290 21.75 -64.23 8.25
C ASP A 290 21.62 -62.93 7.45
N ILE A 291 21.55 -63.02 6.11
CA ILE A 291 21.47 -61.88 5.20
C ILE A 291 20.01 -61.42 5.03
N PHE A 292 19.82 -60.10 5.06
CA PHE A 292 18.52 -59.45 4.97
C PHE A 292 18.57 -58.21 4.09
N GLU A 293 17.69 -58.14 3.10
CA GLU A 293 17.52 -56.94 2.28
C GLU A 293 16.54 -55.97 2.96
N LEU A 294 16.99 -54.75 3.22
CA LEU A 294 16.29 -53.79 4.07
C LEU A 294 14.98 -53.28 3.45
N TYR A 295 14.97 -52.86 2.19
CA TYR A 295 13.84 -52.10 1.64
C TYR A 295 12.60 -52.94 1.35
N SER A 296 12.78 -54.13 0.80
CA SER A 296 11.70 -55.09 0.53
C SER A 296 11.01 -55.51 1.82
N ASN A 297 11.77 -55.69 2.90
CA ASN A 297 11.21 -56.05 4.20
C ASN A 297 10.56 -54.87 4.92
N LEU A 298 11.11 -53.65 4.83
CA LEU A 298 10.42 -52.46 5.30
C LEU A 298 9.08 -52.27 4.57
N LYS A 299 9.01 -52.49 3.25
CA LYS A 299 7.73 -52.42 2.51
C LYS A 299 6.65 -53.37 3.02
N LYS A 300 7.01 -54.47 3.70
CA LYS A 300 6.03 -55.42 4.27
C LYS A 300 5.31 -54.85 5.50
N ILE A 301 6.00 -54.05 6.32
CA ILE A 301 5.46 -53.48 7.57
C ILE A 301 4.92 -52.05 7.41
N TYR A 302 5.05 -51.46 6.21
CA TYR A 302 4.56 -50.11 5.88
C TYR A 302 3.40 -50.15 4.86
N PRO A 303 2.52 -49.12 4.82
CA PRO A 303 1.46 -49.03 3.81
C PRO A 303 1.99 -49.08 2.37
N LYS A 304 1.26 -49.74 1.44
CA LYS A 304 1.68 -49.96 0.03
C LYS A 304 2.14 -48.70 -0.73
N ARG A 305 1.69 -47.51 -0.32
CA ARG A 305 2.03 -46.21 -0.95
C ARG A 305 3.04 -45.38 -0.15
N HIS A 306 3.62 -45.92 0.93
CA HIS A 306 4.57 -45.21 1.78
C HIS A 306 5.87 -44.93 1.02
N LYS A 307 6.36 -43.70 1.11
CA LYS A 307 7.66 -43.29 0.57
C LYS A 307 8.59 -43.00 1.73
N PHE A 308 9.62 -43.83 1.88
CA PHE A 308 10.65 -43.64 2.89
C PHE A 308 11.43 -42.35 2.64
N GLY A 309 11.49 -41.47 3.63
CA GLY A 309 12.39 -40.32 3.61
C GLY A 309 13.80 -40.70 4.07
N ASP A 310 14.81 -39.94 3.66
CA ASP A 310 16.21 -40.20 4.05
C ASP A 310 16.40 -40.21 5.57
N ARG A 311 15.66 -39.37 6.30
CA ARG A 311 15.71 -39.29 7.77
C ARG A 311 15.17 -40.56 8.43
N GLU A 312 14.12 -41.15 7.87
CA GLU A 312 13.52 -42.40 8.34
C GLU A 312 14.44 -43.59 8.03
N LEU A 313 15.02 -43.65 6.83
CA LEU A 313 15.98 -44.70 6.48
C LEU A 313 17.25 -44.62 7.33
N ARG A 314 17.77 -43.42 7.59
CA ARG A 314 18.89 -43.24 8.52
C ARG A 314 18.55 -43.71 9.93
N ALA A 315 17.32 -43.49 10.40
CA ALA A 315 16.86 -43.97 11.70
C ALA A 315 16.83 -45.51 11.76
N TRP A 316 16.33 -46.16 10.70
CA TRP A 316 16.35 -47.61 10.58
C TRP A 316 17.77 -48.19 10.56
N ARG A 317 18.69 -47.60 9.79
CA ARG A 317 20.10 -48.03 9.78
C ARG A 317 20.76 -47.88 11.16
N ALA A 318 20.47 -46.78 11.86
CA ALA A 318 20.97 -46.56 13.21
C ALA A 318 20.42 -47.59 14.19
N LEU A 319 19.12 -47.92 14.09
CA LEU A 319 18.50 -48.97 14.89
C LEU A 319 19.13 -50.35 14.62
N LEU A 320 19.33 -50.72 13.35
CA LEU A 320 19.93 -52.00 12.97
C LEU A 320 21.37 -52.13 13.47
N LYS A 321 22.17 -51.07 13.32
CA LYS A 321 23.54 -51.03 13.85
C LYS A 321 23.56 -51.11 15.37
N ALA A 322 22.66 -50.38 16.04
CA ALA A 322 22.53 -50.44 17.50
C ALA A 322 22.05 -51.81 17.99
N ALA A 323 21.31 -52.55 17.17
CA ALA A 323 20.85 -53.91 17.45
C ALA A 323 21.87 -55.01 17.10
N GLY A 324 23.09 -54.63 16.67
CA GLY A 324 24.19 -55.54 16.39
C GLY A 324 24.20 -56.16 14.99
N ALA A 325 23.47 -55.58 14.03
CA ALA A 325 23.54 -55.97 12.61
C ALA A 325 24.58 -55.14 11.84
N HIS A 326 25.13 -55.73 10.78
CA HIS A 326 26.21 -55.17 9.98
C HIS A 326 25.75 -54.92 8.53
N LEU A 327 26.16 -53.79 7.94
CA LEU A 327 25.92 -53.50 6.53
C LEU A 327 26.96 -54.24 5.67
N ILE A 328 26.50 -54.99 4.66
CA ILE A 328 27.36 -55.82 3.78
C ILE A 328 27.13 -55.52 2.29
N THR A 329 26.60 -54.33 1.98
CA THR A 329 26.31 -53.93 0.59
C THR A 329 27.61 -53.56 -0.13
N PRO A 330 27.96 -54.17 -1.28
CA PRO A 330 29.27 -54.00 -1.92
C PRO A 330 29.32 -52.84 -2.93
N PHE A 331 28.20 -52.15 -3.16
CA PHE A 331 28.05 -51.08 -4.13
C PHE A 331 27.48 -49.80 -3.48
N ASN A 332 27.77 -48.67 -4.12
CA ASN A 332 27.28 -47.37 -3.66
C ASN A 332 25.79 -47.19 -3.96
N SER A 333 25.14 -46.29 -3.22
CA SER A 333 23.71 -45.98 -3.41
C SER A 333 23.37 -45.41 -4.79
N ASP A 334 24.36 -44.93 -5.53
CA ASP A 334 24.20 -44.41 -6.90
C ASP A 334 24.01 -45.53 -7.93
N GLU A 335 24.47 -46.74 -7.61
CA GLU A 335 24.41 -47.91 -8.52
C GLU A 335 23.14 -48.73 -8.30
N SER A 336 22.75 -48.94 -7.04
CA SER A 336 21.56 -49.69 -6.70
C SER A 336 20.96 -49.22 -5.37
N LYS A 337 19.63 -49.27 -5.32
CA LYS A 337 18.86 -48.86 -4.14
C LYS A 337 18.75 -49.96 -3.08
N PHE A 338 19.13 -51.20 -3.40
CA PHE A 338 19.05 -52.32 -2.46
C PHE A 338 20.11 -52.18 -1.36
N GLN A 339 19.77 -52.59 -0.13
CA GLN A 339 20.73 -52.61 0.98
C GLN A 339 20.66 -53.94 1.70
N PHE A 340 21.79 -54.64 1.71
CA PHE A 340 21.97 -55.93 2.36
C PHE A 340 22.66 -55.75 3.71
N TRP A 341 22.07 -56.37 4.74
CA TRP A 341 22.58 -56.41 6.10
C TRP A 341 22.72 -57.85 6.56
N THR A 342 23.63 -58.13 7.49
CA THR A 342 23.76 -59.43 8.15
C THR A 342 23.65 -59.30 9.67
N ARG A 343 23.05 -60.31 10.30
CA ARG A 343 23.04 -60.49 11.76
C ARG A 343 24.19 -61.38 12.25
N ALA A 344 25.00 -61.92 11.35
CA ALA A 344 26.14 -62.75 11.73
C ALA A 344 27.11 -61.93 12.58
N SER A 345 27.68 -62.57 13.61
CA SER A 345 28.73 -61.98 14.44
C SER A 345 30.00 -61.72 13.63
N ASN A 346 30.25 -62.51 12.59
CA ASN A 346 31.31 -62.30 11.60
C ASN A 346 30.71 -61.99 10.22
N PRO A 347 30.66 -60.71 9.79
CA PRO A 347 30.01 -60.31 8.55
C PRO A 347 30.85 -60.58 7.28
N ILE A 348 32.11 -61.02 7.41
CA ILE A 348 33.06 -61.11 6.28
C ILE A 348 32.56 -62.10 5.22
N LYS A 349 32.16 -63.32 5.62
CA LYS A 349 31.72 -64.37 4.71
C LYS A 349 30.49 -63.94 3.88
N ASP A 350 29.53 -63.28 4.52
CA ASP A 350 28.33 -62.79 3.86
C ASP A 350 28.65 -61.61 2.93
N SER A 351 29.53 -60.71 3.36
CA SER A 351 30.03 -59.61 2.54
C SER A 351 30.72 -60.10 1.27
N ASP A 352 31.59 -61.11 1.37
CA ASP A 352 32.28 -61.71 0.22
C ASP A 352 31.30 -62.38 -0.75
N THR A 353 30.29 -63.07 -0.21
CA THR A 353 29.24 -63.72 -1.02
C THR A 353 28.45 -62.69 -1.83
N ILE A 354 28.02 -61.60 -1.21
CA ILE A 354 27.28 -60.53 -1.90
C ILE A 354 28.19 -59.77 -2.88
N SER A 355 29.46 -59.56 -2.53
CA SER A 355 30.45 -58.94 -3.42
C SER A 355 30.69 -59.76 -4.70
N ASN A 356 30.76 -61.08 -4.60
CA ASN A 356 30.90 -61.97 -5.76
C ASN A 356 29.68 -61.90 -6.69
N LEU A 357 28.46 -61.95 -6.14
CA LEU A 357 27.23 -61.81 -6.93
C LEU A 357 27.13 -60.45 -7.64
N TYR A 358 27.64 -59.39 -7.01
CA TYR A 358 27.74 -58.07 -7.63
C TYR A 358 28.75 -58.05 -8.79
N LYS A 359 29.96 -58.59 -8.60
CA LYS A 359 30.97 -58.70 -9.67
C LYS A 359 30.49 -59.52 -10.86
N MET A 360 29.67 -60.55 -10.63
CA MET A 360 29.02 -61.34 -11.66
C MET A 360 27.88 -60.61 -12.40
N GLY A 361 27.56 -59.37 -12.03
CA GLY A 361 26.55 -58.55 -12.71
C GLY A 361 25.09 -58.88 -12.36
N PHE A 362 24.85 -59.65 -11.29
CA PHE A 362 23.49 -60.01 -10.85
C PHE A 362 22.84 -58.98 -9.92
N LEU A 363 23.63 -58.16 -9.21
CA LEU A 363 23.14 -57.21 -8.20
C LEU A 363 23.06 -55.74 -8.68
N VAL A 364 22.80 -55.53 -9.98
CA VAL A 364 22.55 -54.21 -10.59
C VAL A 364 21.12 -54.09 -11.12
N SER A 365 20.61 -52.87 -11.32
CA SER A 365 19.18 -52.63 -11.63
C SER A 365 18.68 -53.32 -12.89
N THR A 366 19.59 -53.62 -13.82
CA THR A 366 19.38 -54.43 -15.02
C THR A 366 20.61 -55.31 -15.17
N PRO A 367 20.49 -56.65 -14.98
CA PRO A 367 21.62 -57.56 -15.13
C PRO A 367 22.30 -57.39 -16.48
N ILE A 368 23.63 -57.46 -16.50
CA ILE A 368 24.47 -57.14 -17.68
C ILE A 368 24.12 -58.05 -18.89
N HIS A 369 23.57 -59.24 -18.63
CA HIS A 369 23.16 -60.21 -19.64
C HIS A 369 21.73 -60.00 -20.21
N MET A 370 21.03 -58.90 -19.89
CA MET A 370 19.66 -58.64 -20.35
C MET A 370 19.63 -57.57 -21.49
N PRO A 371 18.98 -57.81 -22.65
CA PRO A 371 19.00 -56.88 -23.79
C PRO A 371 18.36 -55.51 -23.50
N ASN A 372 18.99 -54.43 -23.97
CA ASN A 372 18.71 -53.04 -23.55
C ASN A 372 17.48 -52.39 -24.26
N SER A 373 16.31 -53.01 -24.09
CA SER A 373 15.01 -52.50 -24.54
C SER A 373 14.69 -51.11 -23.97
N ILE A 374 15.19 -50.81 -22.76
CA ILE A 374 14.98 -49.55 -22.04
C ILE A 374 15.66 -48.36 -22.75
N LYS A 375 16.91 -48.51 -23.25
CA LYS A 375 17.55 -47.44 -24.03
C LYS A 375 16.80 -47.13 -25.32
N LYS A 376 16.31 -48.16 -26.03
CA LYS A 376 15.51 -47.99 -27.25
C LYS A 376 14.20 -47.24 -26.95
N PHE A 377 13.53 -47.58 -25.85
CA PHE A 377 12.30 -46.91 -25.41
C PHE A 377 12.50 -45.39 -25.22
N TRP A 378 13.50 -44.97 -24.46
CA TRP A 378 13.75 -43.54 -24.20
C TRP A 378 14.15 -42.77 -25.47
N TYR A 379 14.94 -43.41 -26.35
CA TYR A 379 15.32 -42.82 -27.63
C TYR A 379 14.12 -42.48 -28.52
N CYS A 380 13.10 -43.36 -28.57
CA CYS A 380 11.89 -43.10 -29.35
C CYS A 380 11.12 -41.85 -28.90
N PHE A 381 11.00 -41.62 -27.58
CA PHE A 381 10.32 -40.45 -27.03
C PHE A 381 11.12 -39.17 -27.18
N ASP A 382 12.44 -39.20 -26.99
CA ASP A 382 13.32 -38.05 -27.24
C ASP A 382 13.23 -37.60 -28.72
N ARG A 383 13.23 -38.56 -29.65
CA ARG A 383 13.02 -38.28 -31.08
C ARG A 383 11.66 -37.62 -31.35
N ALA A 384 10.58 -38.20 -30.84
CA ALA A 384 9.23 -37.66 -31.02
C ALA A 384 9.07 -36.24 -30.45
N ILE A 385 9.70 -35.92 -29.31
CA ILE A 385 9.69 -34.57 -28.71
C ILE A 385 10.48 -33.57 -29.57
N LYS A 386 11.61 -33.97 -30.16
CA LYS A 386 12.44 -33.11 -31.02
C LYS A 386 11.74 -32.76 -32.33
N GLU A 387 11.04 -33.72 -32.93
CA GLU A 387 10.31 -33.53 -34.18
C GLU A 387 9.04 -32.68 -33.98
N ASN A 388 8.38 -32.75 -32.82
CA ASN A 388 7.17 -31.97 -32.48
C ASN A 388 7.47 -30.62 -31.78
N LYS A 389 8.60 -29.96 -32.12
CA LYS A 389 9.04 -28.70 -31.47
C LYS A 389 8.20 -27.47 -31.76
N LYS A 390 7.33 -27.48 -32.78
CA LYS A 390 6.65 -26.27 -33.29
C LYS A 390 5.57 -25.71 -32.36
N THR A 391 5.05 -26.47 -31.39
CA THR A 391 4.07 -25.98 -30.39
C THR A 391 4.33 -26.56 -29.00
N HIS A 392 4.07 -25.78 -27.94
CA HIS A 392 4.14 -26.26 -26.55
C HIS A 392 3.20 -27.46 -26.31
N ASP A 393 2.10 -27.52 -27.05
CA ASP A 393 1.11 -28.60 -26.98
C ASP A 393 1.63 -29.93 -27.55
N GLY A 394 2.40 -29.92 -28.64
CA GLY A 394 2.98 -31.14 -29.22
C GLY A 394 3.89 -31.89 -28.23
N LYS A 395 4.77 -31.15 -27.54
CA LYS A 395 5.63 -31.70 -26.49
C LYS A 395 4.82 -32.22 -25.30
N ARG A 396 3.83 -31.45 -24.85
CA ARG A 396 2.94 -31.81 -23.74
C ARG A 396 2.21 -33.13 -24.02
N ARG A 397 1.68 -33.30 -25.24
CA ARG A 397 0.96 -34.51 -25.67
C ARG A 397 1.86 -35.74 -25.72
N VAL A 398 3.03 -35.66 -26.34
CA VAL A 398 3.98 -36.78 -26.43
C VAL A 398 4.43 -37.22 -25.04
N ILE A 399 4.80 -36.27 -24.17
CA ILE A 399 5.23 -36.58 -22.80
C ILE A 399 4.07 -37.17 -21.99
N SER A 400 2.83 -36.69 -22.20
CA SER A 400 1.66 -37.13 -21.43
C SER A 400 1.48 -38.65 -21.47
N ILE A 401 1.81 -39.32 -22.59
CA ILE A 401 1.70 -40.77 -22.80
C ILE A 401 2.39 -41.57 -21.70
N ILE A 402 3.55 -41.09 -21.23
CA ILE A 402 4.39 -41.79 -20.25
C ILE A 402 4.49 -41.04 -18.92
N ALA A 403 3.91 -39.84 -18.82
CA ALA A 403 4.16 -38.93 -17.71
C ALA A 403 3.73 -39.49 -16.34
N ASP A 404 2.66 -40.28 -16.25
CA ASP A 404 2.22 -40.86 -14.97
C ASP A 404 2.99 -42.13 -14.58
N GLN A 405 3.65 -42.80 -15.53
CA GLN A 405 4.40 -44.03 -15.29
C GLN A 405 5.81 -43.77 -14.76
N PHE A 406 6.34 -42.56 -14.93
CA PHE A 406 7.69 -42.18 -14.51
C PHE A 406 7.69 -40.99 -13.55
N THR A 407 8.71 -40.94 -12.69
CA THR A 407 8.92 -39.80 -11.77
C THR A 407 9.42 -38.57 -12.52
N TYR A 408 9.27 -37.38 -11.91
CA TYR A 408 9.76 -36.12 -12.48
C TYR A 408 11.25 -36.22 -12.82
N SER A 409 12.08 -36.60 -11.85
CA SER A 409 13.53 -36.73 -12.05
C SER A 409 13.90 -37.70 -13.19
N GLN A 410 13.16 -38.80 -13.36
CA GLN A 410 13.40 -39.73 -14.47
C GLN A 410 13.08 -39.12 -15.83
N LEU A 411 11.95 -38.40 -15.94
CA LEU A 411 11.55 -37.74 -17.18
C LEU A 411 12.50 -36.58 -17.54
N GLU A 412 12.91 -35.78 -16.54
CA GLU A 412 13.88 -34.69 -16.73
C GLU A 412 15.23 -35.23 -17.19
N LYS A 413 15.76 -36.27 -16.54
CA LYS A 413 17.07 -36.85 -16.85
C LYS A 413 17.09 -37.54 -18.21
N ASN A 414 16.06 -38.32 -18.53
CA ASN A 414 16.05 -39.15 -19.75
C ASN A 414 15.59 -38.40 -21.00
N LEU A 415 14.72 -37.38 -20.87
CA LEU A 415 14.17 -36.64 -22.02
C LEU A 415 14.66 -35.18 -22.09
N LYS A 416 15.43 -34.71 -21.11
CA LYS A 416 15.95 -33.32 -21.03
C LYS A 416 14.86 -32.25 -21.12
N VAL A 417 13.71 -32.51 -20.47
CA VAL A 417 12.55 -31.61 -20.40
C VAL A 417 12.44 -30.97 -19.02
N GLY A 418 11.87 -29.77 -18.91
CA GLY A 418 11.75 -29.06 -17.63
C GLY A 418 10.57 -29.54 -16.77
N SER A 419 10.67 -29.32 -15.45
CA SER A 419 9.65 -29.67 -14.45
C SER A 419 8.25 -29.17 -14.81
N HIS A 420 8.13 -27.92 -15.28
CA HIS A 420 6.86 -27.32 -15.70
C HIS A 420 6.20 -28.10 -16.85
N THR A 421 6.97 -28.54 -17.85
CA THR A 421 6.46 -29.30 -18.98
C THR A 421 5.92 -30.66 -18.55
N ILE A 422 6.57 -31.29 -17.55
CA ILE A 422 6.11 -32.56 -16.99
C ILE A 422 4.84 -32.36 -16.15
N ILE A 423 4.74 -31.27 -15.37
CA ILE A 423 3.53 -30.93 -14.61
C ILE A 423 2.34 -30.79 -15.56
N ASP A 424 2.54 -30.05 -16.65
CA ASP A 424 1.51 -29.83 -17.66
C ASP A 424 1.14 -31.12 -18.40
N ALA A 425 2.12 -31.99 -18.70
CA ALA A 425 1.86 -33.28 -19.34
C ALA A 425 1.07 -34.24 -18.44
N LYS A 426 1.37 -34.31 -17.13
CA LYS A 426 0.60 -35.11 -16.15
C LYS A 426 -0.80 -34.52 -15.91
N ARG A 427 -0.93 -33.20 -15.94
CA ARG A 427 -2.25 -32.55 -15.88
C ARG A 427 -3.05 -32.85 -17.15
N HIS A 428 -2.39 -32.85 -18.31
CA HIS A 428 -2.99 -33.16 -19.60
C HIS A 428 -3.48 -34.60 -19.68
N SER A 429 -2.68 -35.60 -19.28
CA SER A 429 -3.09 -37.02 -19.28
C SER A 429 -4.36 -37.25 -18.47
N ARG A 430 -4.47 -36.59 -17.30
CA ARG A 430 -5.64 -36.70 -16.42
C ARG A 430 -6.89 -35.99 -16.94
N LEU A 431 -6.71 -34.91 -17.70
CA LEU A 431 -7.83 -34.08 -18.16
C LEU A 431 -8.31 -34.44 -19.57
N CYS A 432 -7.42 -34.87 -20.45
CA CYS A 432 -7.71 -35.09 -21.88
C CYS A 432 -7.43 -36.54 -22.33
N GLY A 433 -6.71 -37.33 -21.52
CA GLY A 433 -6.23 -38.66 -21.90
C GLY A 433 -4.78 -38.67 -22.41
N TYR A 434 -4.12 -39.83 -22.35
CA TYR A 434 -2.74 -40.04 -22.77
C TYR A 434 -2.56 -39.76 -24.28
N GLY A 435 -1.73 -38.78 -24.66
CA GLY A 435 -1.45 -38.42 -26.06
C GLY A 435 -2.60 -37.74 -26.82
N CYS A 436 -3.77 -37.62 -26.20
CA CYS A 436 -4.99 -37.10 -26.82
C CYS A 436 -4.90 -35.59 -27.07
N PRO A 437 -5.56 -35.05 -28.11
CA PRO A 437 -5.71 -33.60 -28.29
C PRO A 437 -6.38 -32.94 -27.06
N PRO A 438 -6.06 -31.67 -26.73
CA PRO A 438 -6.72 -30.97 -25.64
C PRO A 438 -8.23 -30.90 -25.88
N MET A 439 -9.05 -31.23 -24.87
CA MET A 439 -10.49 -30.99 -24.96
C MET A 439 -10.73 -29.48 -25.07
N LEU A 440 -11.49 -29.05 -26.09
CA LEU A 440 -12.01 -27.69 -26.19
C LEU A 440 -12.94 -27.45 -24.99
N LYS A 441 -12.40 -26.87 -23.91
CA LYS A 441 -13.19 -26.53 -22.74
C LYS A 441 -13.95 -25.21 -23.00
N PRO A 442 -15.23 -25.13 -22.63
CA PRO A 442 -15.85 -23.84 -22.40
C PRO A 442 -15.14 -23.16 -21.22
N VAL A 443 -14.85 -21.87 -21.35
CA VAL A 443 -14.16 -21.10 -20.32
C VAL A 443 -15.09 -20.94 -19.11
N THR A 444 -14.69 -21.47 -17.94
CA THR A 444 -15.35 -21.19 -16.65
C THR A 444 -14.37 -20.60 -15.64
N HIS A 445 -14.66 -19.38 -15.18
CA HIS A 445 -13.96 -18.72 -14.06
C HIS A 445 -14.64 -19.11 -12.73
N ARG A 446 -13.93 -19.75 -11.79
CA ARG A 446 -14.41 -19.85 -10.39
C ARG A 446 -13.90 -18.66 -9.59
N MET A 447 -14.81 -17.77 -9.19
CA MET A 447 -14.53 -16.71 -8.23
C MET A 447 -14.63 -17.24 -6.79
N ARG A 448 -13.63 -16.95 -5.95
CA ARG A 448 -13.59 -17.33 -4.51
C ARG A 448 -14.59 -16.57 -3.63
N LEU A 449 -15.17 -15.50 -4.16
CA LEU A 449 -16.19 -14.67 -3.54
C LEU A 449 -17.32 -14.59 -4.57
N SER A 450 -18.58 -14.63 -4.12
CA SER A 450 -19.70 -14.37 -5.03
C SER A 450 -19.54 -12.98 -5.67
N GLN A 451 -20.03 -12.82 -6.90
CA GLN A 451 -20.03 -11.53 -7.59
C GLN A 451 -20.72 -10.47 -6.73
N GLU A 452 -21.83 -10.83 -6.08
CA GLU A 452 -22.52 -9.97 -5.11
C GLU A 452 -21.60 -9.41 -4.01
N LYS A 453 -20.71 -10.23 -3.42
CA LYS A 453 -19.75 -9.78 -2.40
C LYS A 453 -18.62 -8.92 -2.98
N LEU A 454 -18.36 -9.03 -4.28
CA LEU A 454 -17.47 -8.11 -4.99
C LEU A 454 -18.16 -6.77 -5.21
N ASP A 455 -19.37 -6.81 -5.73
CA ASP A 455 -20.17 -5.64 -6.06
C ASP A 455 -20.46 -4.82 -4.79
N GLN A 456 -20.73 -5.47 -3.66
CA GLN A 456 -20.86 -4.80 -2.35
C GLN A 456 -19.58 -4.06 -1.94
N PHE A 457 -18.41 -4.68 -2.14
CA PHE A 457 -17.11 -4.07 -1.82
C PHE A 457 -16.82 -2.88 -2.74
N ASP A 458 -17.05 -3.05 -4.05
CA ASP A 458 -16.81 -1.99 -5.04
C ASP A 458 -17.82 -0.85 -4.90
N SER A 459 -19.09 -1.15 -4.60
CA SER A 459 -20.13 -0.17 -4.27
C SER A 459 -19.77 0.64 -3.03
N PHE A 460 -19.34 -0.03 -1.94
CA PHE A 460 -18.90 0.65 -0.72
C PHE A 460 -17.74 1.62 -0.96
N PHE A 461 -16.77 1.22 -1.80
CA PHE A 461 -15.62 2.04 -2.19
C PHE A 461 -15.87 2.90 -3.44
N SER A 462 -17.11 2.99 -3.89
CA SER A 462 -17.56 4.01 -4.85
C SER A 462 -18.17 5.22 -4.12
N ASP A 463 -18.50 5.07 -2.84
CA ASP A 463 -19.02 6.15 -1.99
C ASP A 463 -17.91 7.12 -1.52
N LYS A 464 -18.12 8.41 -1.78
CA LYS A 464 -17.26 9.54 -1.36
C LYS A 464 -17.07 9.62 0.16
N ASN A 465 -18.05 9.15 0.93
CA ASN A 465 -17.96 9.13 2.40
C ASN A 465 -16.86 8.16 2.90
N ASN A 466 -16.47 7.20 2.05
CA ASN A 466 -15.52 6.15 2.40
C ASN A 466 -14.16 6.35 1.73
N VAL A 467 -14.13 6.82 0.46
CA VAL A 467 -12.90 7.09 -0.30
C VAL A 467 -12.99 8.31 -1.22
N ASN A 468 -11.85 8.96 -1.46
CA ASN A 468 -11.65 9.87 -2.58
C ASN A 468 -10.80 9.21 -3.66
N MET A 469 -11.31 9.12 -4.88
CA MET A 469 -10.52 8.65 -6.01
C MET A 469 -9.54 9.71 -6.47
N SER A 470 -8.30 9.31 -6.78
CA SER A 470 -7.29 10.18 -7.35
C SER A 470 -7.59 10.44 -8.83
N SER A 471 -7.63 11.71 -9.22
CA SER A 471 -7.76 12.12 -10.63
C SER A 471 -6.42 12.13 -11.38
N TYR A 472 -5.29 11.90 -10.70
CA TYR A 472 -3.94 12.08 -11.28
C TYR A 472 -2.92 11.00 -10.91
N LYS A 473 -3.17 10.19 -9.86
CA LYS A 473 -2.30 9.06 -9.47
C LYS A 473 -3.04 7.73 -9.66
N THR A 474 -2.33 6.77 -10.21
CA THR A 474 -2.80 5.40 -10.40
C THR A 474 -1.84 4.42 -9.77
N ASP A 475 -2.38 3.28 -9.33
CA ASP A 475 -1.59 2.17 -8.83
C ASP A 475 -0.80 1.53 -9.99
N ASN A 476 0.49 1.31 -9.80
CA ASN A 476 1.38 0.88 -10.89
C ASN A 476 1.11 -0.56 -11.36
N GLU A 477 0.62 -1.43 -10.47
CA GLU A 477 0.34 -2.83 -10.78
C GLU A 477 -1.02 -3.00 -11.47
N SER A 478 -2.07 -2.38 -10.94
CA SER A 478 -3.43 -2.51 -11.48
C SER A 478 -3.78 -1.51 -12.58
N GLY A 479 -3.05 -0.38 -12.67
CA GLY A 479 -3.38 0.74 -13.56
C GLY A 479 -4.64 1.51 -13.14
N LEU A 480 -5.31 1.10 -12.05
CA LEU A 480 -6.53 1.74 -11.57
C LEU A 480 -6.22 3.01 -10.75
N PRO A 481 -7.13 3.99 -10.70
CA PRO A 481 -6.99 5.16 -9.84
C PRO A 481 -6.75 4.79 -8.38
N ILE A 482 -5.80 5.48 -7.74
CA ILE A 482 -5.57 5.35 -6.29
C ILE A 482 -6.82 5.84 -5.55
N LEU A 483 -7.30 5.08 -4.59
CA LEU A 483 -8.40 5.42 -3.70
C LEU A 483 -7.84 5.86 -2.35
N TYR A 484 -8.01 7.13 -2.02
CA TYR A 484 -7.63 7.70 -0.74
C TYR A 484 -8.71 7.45 0.31
N LEU A 485 -8.40 6.63 1.31
CA LEU A 485 -9.32 6.28 2.39
C LEU A 485 -9.67 7.52 3.24
N GLN A 486 -10.97 7.79 3.44
CA GLN A 486 -11.43 8.93 4.26
C GLN A 486 -11.27 8.69 5.76
N ASN A 487 -11.41 7.43 6.17
CA ASN A 487 -11.27 7.00 7.56
C ASN A 487 -10.19 5.92 7.69
N ASN A 488 -9.84 5.57 8.93
CA ASN A 488 -8.95 4.45 9.19
C ASN A 488 -9.63 3.12 8.78
N LYS A 489 -8.81 2.09 8.53
CA LYS A 489 -9.30 0.79 8.05
C LYS A 489 -10.30 0.12 9.02
N LYS A 490 -10.19 0.37 10.33
CA LYS A 490 -11.11 -0.18 11.35
C LYS A 490 -12.51 0.43 11.22
N SER A 491 -12.61 1.75 11.18
CA SER A 491 -13.90 2.45 11.05
C SER A 491 -14.58 2.18 9.70
N LEU A 492 -13.79 2.02 8.62
CA LEU A 492 -14.35 1.62 7.32
C LEU A 492 -14.88 0.19 7.33
N TRP A 493 -14.22 -0.72 8.06
CA TRP A 493 -14.72 -2.08 8.23
C TRP A 493 -16.02 -2.12 9.05
N GLU A 494 -16.10 -1.35 10.13
CA GLU A 494 -17.31 -1.24 10.96
C GLU A 494 -18.50 -0.77 10.11
N LYS A 495 -18.33 0.33 9.36
CA LYS A 495 -19.34 0.81 8.41
C LYS A 495 -19.71 -0.23 7.35
N PHE A 496 -18.73 -0.93 6.77
CA PHE A 496 -18.98 -1.94 5.75
C PHE A 496 -19.80 -3.12 6.30
N THR A 497 -19.52 -3.56 7.53
CA THR A 497 -20.24 -4.69 8.16
C THR A 497 -21.65 -4.28 8.56
N GLU A 498 -21.85 -3.03 8.97
CA GLU A 498 -23.16 -2.46 9.26
C GLU A 498 -24.03 -2.36 7.99
N LEU A 499 -23.45 -1.90 6.88
CA LEU A 499 -24.13 -1.81 5.58
C LEU A 499 -24.38 -3.17 4.92
N TYR A 500 -23.44 -4.12 5.08
CA TYR A 500 -23.50 -5.46 4.48
C TYR A 500 -23.21 -6.55 5.52
N PRO A 501 -24.17 -6.89 6.42
CA PRO A 501 -23.98 -7.88 7.48
C PRO A 501 -23.61 -9.27 6.95
N ASN A 502 -24.17 -9.65 5.80
CA ASN A 502 -23.90 -10.92 5.10
C ASN A 502 -22.77 -10.81 4.05
N GLY A 503 -22.07 -9.67 4.02
CA GLY A 503 -21.05 -9.35 3.03
C GLY A 503 -19.78 -10.17 3.16
N MET A 504 -18.67 -9.64 2.64
CA MET A 504 -17.39 -10.32 2.77
C MET A 504 -16.82 -10.23 4.19
N GLY A 505 -16.12 -11.29 4.62
CA GLY A 505 -15.49 -11.31 5.95
C GLY A 505 -14.31 -10.34 6.09
N ARG A 506 -14.01 -9.96 7.34
CA ARG A 506 -12.98 -8.95 7.69
C ARG A 506 -11.63 -9.20 7.03
N THR A 507 -11.19 -10.46 6.99
CA THR A 507 -9.91 -10.84 6.39
C THR A 507 -9.88 -10.60 4.89
N SER A 508 -10.98 -10.88 4.18
CA SER A 508 -11.11 -10.61 2.74
C SER A 508 -11.13 -9.11 2.45
N PHE A 509 -11.88 -8.35 3.26
CA PHE A 509 -11.94 -6.89 3.18
C PHE A 509 -10.57 -6.24 3.38
N MET A 510 -9.87 -6.61 4.45
CA MET A 510 -8.54 -6.08 4.75
C MET A 510 -7.48 -6.50 3.74
N THR A 511 -7.56 -7.74 3.24
CA THR A 511 -6.64 -8.24 2.19
C THR A 511 -6.79 -7.42 0.91
N ARG A 512 -8.02 -7.01 0.54
CA ARG A 512 -8.24 -6.12 -0.60
C ARG A 512 -7.74 -4.69 -0.38
N LEU A 513 -7.94 -4.15 0.82
CA LEU A 513 -7.39 -2.86 1.24
C LEU A 513 -5.86 -2.84 1.38
N LYS A 514 -5.18 -4.00 1.29
CA LYS A 514 -3.71 -4.07 1.24
C LYS A 514 -3.16 -3.91 -0.18
N SER A 515 -4.00 -3.94 -1.21
CA SER A 515 -3.56 -3.60 -2.57
C SER A 515 -3.06 -2.15 -2.61
N GLY A 516 -2.01 -1.88 -3.41
CA GLY A 516 -1.40 -0.55 -3.55
C GLY A 516 -2.38 0.55 -4.00
N ARG A 517 -3.54 0.16 -4.53
CA ARG A 517 -4.65 1.04 -4.90
C ARG A 517 -5.25 1.81 -3.72
N PHE A 518 -5.32 1.26 -2.50
CA PHE A 518 -5.99 1.92 -1.37
C PHE A 518 -4.98 2.57 -0.42
N VAL A 519 -4.77 3.88 -0.61
CA VAL A 519 -3.73 4.65 0.09
C VAL A 519 -4.37 5.47 1.21
N TYR A 520 -3.72 5.50 2.36
CA TYR A 520 -4.12 6.43 3.41
C TYR A 520 -3.66 7.84 3.01
N LYS A 521 -4.56 8.82 3.10
CA LYS A 521 -4.43 10.18 2.54
C LYS A 521 -3.10 10.88 2.90
N GLU A 522 -2.07 10.76 2.06
CA GLU A 522 -0.82 11.53 2.13
C GLU A 522 -0.87 12.85 1.36
N ASN A 523 -1.72 12.96 0.33
CA ASN A 523 -1.84 14.19 -0.45
C ASN A 523 -2.79 15.18 0.22
N LEU A 524 -2.22 16.22 0.81
CA LEU A 524 -2.95 17.27 1.52
C LEU A 524 -3.50 18.37 0.60
N GLY A 525 -3.08 18.54 -0.66
CA GLY A 525 -3.64 19.54 -1.60
C GLY A 525 -4.64 18.92 -2.59
N GLY A 526 -5.86 19.47 -2.66
CA GLY A 526 -6.86 19.13 -3.68
C GLY A 526 -6.97 20.28 -4.68
N LEU A 527 -7.34 19.97 -5.93
CA LEU A 527 -7.48 20.85 -7.11
C LEU A 527 -8.37 22.10 -6.93
N CYS A 528 -8.93 22.33 -5.74
CA CYS A 528 -9.73 23.50 -5.39
C CYS A 528 -8.84 24.63 -4.89
N SER A 529 -8.73 25.71 -5.67
CA SER A 529 -7.96 26.91 -5.30
C SER A 529 -8.45 27.54 -3.99
N ILE A 530 -9.77 27.57 -3.77
CA ILE A 530 -10.36 28.08 -2.52
C ILE A 530 -9.84 27.32 -1.30
N CYS A 531 -9.79 25.98 -1.37
CA CYS A 531 -9.24 25.15 -0.30
C CYS A 531 -7.72 25.35 -0.13
N ASN A 532 -6.99 25.65 -1.22
CA ASN A 532 -5.57 25.93 -1.13
C ASN A 532 -5.29 27.27 -0.46
N GLU A 533 -5.82 28.35 -1.03
CA GLU A 533 -5.58 29.73 -0.61
C GLU A 533 -6.16 30.03 0.78
N ASN A 534 -7.37 29.55 1.07
CA ASN A 534 -8.11 29.95 2.27
C ASN A 534 -8.05 28.95 3.43
N PHE A 535 -7.37 27.81 3.23
CA PHE A 535 -7.16 26.82 4.30
C PHE A 535 -5.72 26.35 4.38
N TYR A 536 -5.15 25.72 3.34
CA TYR A 536 -3.78 25.18 3.45
C TYR A 536 -2.73 26.27 3.61
N GLU A 537 -2.76 27.29 2.76
CA GLU A 537 -1.84 28.41 2.85
C GLU A 537 -2.02 29.18 4.16
N VAL A 538 -3.27 29.34 4.62
CA VAL A 538 -3.54 29.97 5.93
C VAL A 538 -2.85 29.22 7.08
N PHE A 539 -2.97 27.89 7.15
CA PHE A 539 -2.30 27.13 8.21
C PHE A 539 -0.77 27.17 8.08
N LEU A 540 -0.22 27.15 6.85
CA LEU A 540 1.23 27.32 6.63
C LEU A 540 1.71 28.71 7.06
N ASP A 541 0.94 29.75 6.76
CA ASP A 541 1.24 31.13 7.14
C ASP A 541 1.20 31.31 8.66
N LEU A 542 0.23 30.69 9.34
CA LEU A 542 0.15 30.71 10.81
C LEU A 542 1.32 29.95 11.45
N GLU A 543 1.69 28.78 10.89
CA GLU A 543 2.86 28.01 11.34
C GLU A 543 4.15 28.83 11.19
N LYS A 544 4.37 29.47 10.03
CA LYS A 544 5.51 30.37 9.80
C LYS A 544 5.51 31.58 10.74
N LEU A 545 4.35 32.18 10.99
CA LEU A 545 4.20 33.33 11.88
C LEU A 545 4.62 32.97 13.31
N ILE A 546 4.18 31.80 13.81
CA ILE A 546 4.61 31.26 15.10
C ILE A 546 6.11 30.98 15.09
N GLU A 547 6.63 30.38 14.01
CA GLU A 547 8.03 30.00 13.93
C GLU A 547 8.99 31.18 14.01
N ASN A 548 8.63 32.31 13.39
CA ASN A 548 9.46 33.50 13.26
C ASN A 548 9.37 34.43 14.47
N ASN A 549 8.22 34.49 15.15
CA ASN A 549 7.97 35.52 16.16
C ASN A 549 7.92 35.00 17.60
N ILE A 550 7.78 33.68 17.81
CA ILE A 550 7.71 33.11 19.16
C ILE A 550 9.06 32.47 19.54
N VAL A 551 9.78 33.11 20.45
CA VAL A 551 11.12 32.69 20.91
C VAL A 551 11.04 31.48 21.85
N ASN A 552 10.00 31.38 22.68
CA ASN A 552 9.86 30.28 23.63
C ASN A 552 9.53 28.96 22.91
N THR A 553 10.49 28.04 22.90
CA THR A 553 10.39 26.74 22.20
C THR A 553 9.23 25.86 22.69
N GLN A 554 8.92 25.88 23.99
CA GLN A 554 7.82 25.08 24.55
C GLN A 554 6.47 25.62 24.09
N LEU A 555 6.26 26.94 24.23
CA LEU A 555 5.05 27.62 23.77
C LEU A 555 4.86 27.48 22.25
N LYS A 556 5.94 27.63 21.48
CA LYS A 556 5.96 27.41 20.03
C LYS A 556 5.49 26.00 19.66
N ASN A 557 6.04 24.98 20.31
CA ASN A 557 5.64 23.58 20.07
C ASN A 557 4.18 23.32 20.45
N ASP A 558 3.69 23.90 21.55
CA ASP A 558 2.32 23.74 22.00
C ASP A 558 1.32 24.43 21.05
N LEU A 559 1.62 25.65 20.58
CA LEU A 559 0.81 26.36 19.58
C LEU A 559 0.76 25.63 18.24
N CYS A 560 1.90 25.14 17.75
CA CYS A 560 1.95 24.33 16.53
C CYS A 560 1.13 23.04 16.69
N LYS A 561 1.22 22.37 17.83
CA LYS A 561 0.41 21.17 18.12
C LYS A 561 -1.09 21.49 18.13
N GLN A 562 -1.50 22.61 18.74
CA GLN A 562 -2.90 23.05 18.75
C GLN A 562 -3.40 23.39 17.34
N LEU A 563 -2.59 24.07 16.51
CA LEU A 563 -2.92 24.31 15.11
C LEU A 563 -3.10 23.02 14.31
N GLN A 564 -2.23 22.01 14.50
CA GLN A 564 -2.39 20.72 13.83
C GLN A 564 -3.67 19.99 14.24
N ILE A 565 -4.05 20.05 15.52
CA ILE A 565 -5.31 19.48 16.02
C ILE A 565 -6.50 20.19 15.39
N LEU A 566 -6.50 21.52 15.39
CA LEU A 566 -7.56 22.33 14.77
C LEU A 566 -7.67 22.04 13.26
N ARG A 567 -6.55 22.05 12.55
CA ARG A 567 -6.47 21.73 11.11
C ARG A 567 -7.07 20.37 10.81
N ARG A 568 -6.78 19.37 11.64
CA ARG A 568 -7.35 18.02 11.49
C ARG A 568 -8.86 18.01 11.73
N TYR A 569 -9.32 18.65 12.80
CA TYR A 569 -10.75 18.73 13.14
C TYR A 569 -11.54 19.39 12.01
N LEU A 570 -11.16 20.61 11.62
CA LEU A 570 -11.85 21.39 10.58
C LEU A 570 -11.93 20.61 9.26
N ARG A 571 -10.86 19.90 8.88
CA ARG A 571 -10.82 19.16 7.61
C ARG A 571 -11.58 17.83 7.61
N LYS A 572 -11.64 17.12 8.74
CA LYS A 572 -12.13 15.73 8.76
C LYS A 572 -13.37 15.51 9.60
N ASP A 573 -13.45 16.18 10.74
CA ASP A 573 -14.43 15.87 11.76
C ASP A 573 -15.58 16.89 11.75
N PHE A 574 -15.33 18.13 11.31
CA PHE A 574 -16.37 19.15 11.15
C PHE A 574 -17.52 18.71 10.22
N GLU A 575 -17.20 18.13 9.06
CA GLU A 575 -18.20 17.68 8.08
C GLU A 575 -19.10 16.56 8.62
N LYS A 576 -18.63 15.78 9.61
CA LYS A 576 -19.41 14.68 10.22
C LYS A 576 -20.56 15.19 11.10
N GLU A 577 -20.47 16.43 11.58
CA GLU A 577 -21.49 17.06 12.41
C GLU A 577 -22.63 17.65 11.55
N LEU A 578 -22.42 17.77 10.23
CA LEU A 578 -23.40 18.29 9.29
C LEU A 578 -24.40 17.19 8.91
N LYS A 579 -25.70 17.53 8.86
CA LYS A 579 -26.77 16.55 8.62
C LYS A 579 -27.76 17.04 7.56
N VAL A 580 -28.06 16.15 6.61
CA VAL A 580 -29.10 16.31 5.58
C VAL A 580 -30.08 15.14 5.73
N ASP A 581 -31.36 15.40 5.53
CA ASP A 581 -32.39 14.37 5.61
C ASP A 581 -32.50 13.53 4.33
N ILE A 582 -33.37 12.51 4.34
CA ILE A 582 -33.60 11.62 3.20
C ILE A 582 -34.21 12.32 1.97
N THR A 583 -34.79 13.51 2.15
CA THR A 583 -35.38 14.32 1.07
C THR A 583 -34.39 15.33 0.48
N GLY A 584 -33.19 15.41 1.07
CA GLY A 584 -32.17 16.37 0.72
C GLY A 584 -32.29 17.73 1.38
N LYS A 585 -33.13 17.89 2.41
CA LYS A 585 -33.22 19.15 3.15
C LYS A 585 -32.19 19.19 4.30
N PRO A 586 -31.61 20.35 4.61
CA PRO A 586 -30.71 20.49 5.76
C PRO A 586 -31.48 20.26 7.07
N LYS A 587 -30.82 19.66 8.07
CA LYS A 587 -31.36 19.51 9.43
C LYS A 587 -30.80 20.55 10.39
N HIS A 588 -31.60 20.93 11.38
CA HIS A 588 -31.16 21.78 12.48
C HIS A 588 -30.08 21.05 13.29
N ASN A 589 -29.12 21.82 13.81
CA ASN A 589 -28.14 21.36 14.77
C ASN A 589 -28.11 22.39 15.93
N PRO A 590 -28.18 21.95 17.20
CA PRO A 590 -28.12 22.86 18.35
C PRO A 590 -26.87 23.75 18.36
N CYS A 591 -25.77 23.32 17.73
CA CYS A 591 -24.58 24.14 17.56
C CYS A 591 -24.66 25.02 16.30
N ILE A 592 -24.56 26.34 16.51
CA ILE A 592 -24.64 27.36 15.44
C ILE A 592 -23.60 27.15 14.32
N CYS A 593 -22.43 26.60 14.65
CA CYS A 593 -21.35 26.32 13.71
C CYS A 593 -21.68 25.15 12.76
N HIS A 594 -22.51 24.20 13.20
CA HIS A 594 -22.85 22.98 12.45
C HIS A 594 -24.25 22.99 11.85
N CYS A 595 -25.06 24.01 12.16
CA CYS A 595 -26.42 24.12 11.67
C CYS A 595 -26.46 24.60 10.21
N LEU A 596 -26.70 23.67 9.28
CA LEU A 596 -26.85 24.01 7.85
C LEU A 596 -28.03 24.95 7.61
N ILE A 597 -29.16 24.75 8.29
CA ILE A 597 -30.36 25.60 8.16
C ILE A 597 -30.01 27.05 8.52
N HIS A 598 -29.25 27.27 9.59
CA HIS A 598 -28.82 28.60 10.04
C HIS A 598 -27.78 29.21 9.11
N ALA A 599 -26.79 28.41 8.70
CA ALA A 599 -25.77 28.83 7.74
C ALA A 599 -26.36 29.27 6.40
N PHE A 600 -27.52 28.72 6.02
CA PHE A 600 -28.27 29.09 4.83
C PHE A 600 -29.42 30.08 5.08
N GLY A 601 -29.60 30.55 6.32
CA GLY A 601 -30.44 31.70 6.64
C GLY A 601 -31.92 31.42 6.85
N ILE A 602 -32.32 30.15 6.96
CA ILE A 602 -33.73 29.74 7.07
C ILE A 602 -34.07 29.13 8.45
N CYS A 603 -33.22 29.34 9.47
CA CYS A 603 -33.41 28.75 10.80
C CYS A 603 -34.17 29.68 11.73
N SER A 604 -35.28 29.18 12.29
CA SER A 604 -36.05 29.84 13.35
C SER A 604 -35.78 29.25 14.74
N GLU A 605 -35.03 28.16 14.84
CA GLU A 605 -34.71 27.47 16.09
C GLU A 605 -33.51 28.09 16.83
N SER A 606 -33.52 27.99 18.17
CA SER A 606 -32.46 28.52 19.02
C SER A 606 -31.21 27.64 19.02
N HIS A 607 -30.03 28.25 19.05
CA HIS A 607 -28.74 27.54 19.14
C HIS A 607 -28.13 27.72 20.53
N THR A 608 -28.33 26.74 21.40
CA THR A 608 -27.89 26.72 22.81
C THR A 608 -26.53 26.07 23.00
N ASP A 609 -26.10 25.22 22.06
CA ASP A 609 -24.92 24.38 22.24
C ASP A 609 -23.66 25.03 21.69
N ALA A 610 -22.59 25.01 22.49
CA ALA A 610 -21.27 25.48 22.10
C ALA A 610 -20.35 24.29 21.77
N CYS A 611 -20.00 24.11 20.50
CA CYS A 611 -19.03 23.08 20.15
C CYS A 611 -17.63 23.49 20.63
N SER A 612 -17.11 22.74 21.60
CA SER A 612 -15.77 22.98 22.17
C SER A 612 -14.65 22.96 21.12
N GLN A 613 -14.76 22.17 20.06
CA GLN A 613 -13.78 22.13 18.97
C GLN A 613 -13.90 23.30 17.99
N CYS A 614 -15.13 23.78 17.71
CA CYS A 614 -15.32 25.01 16.94
C CYS A 614 -14.81 26.23 17.72
N ASN A 615 -15.02 26.26 19.04
CA ASN A 615 -14.52 27.33 19.90
C ASN A 615 -12.98 27.42 19.91
N LYS A 616 -12.29 26.28 19.73
CA LYS A 616 -10.82 26.26 19.60
C LYS A 616 -10.30 27.11 18.44
N LEU A 617 -11.07 27.26 17.35
CA LEU A 617 -10.70 28.15 16.24
C LEU A 617 -10.48 29.57 16.78
N PHE A 618 -11.50 30.14 17.43
CA PHE A 618 -11.43 31.51 17.95
C PHE A 618 -10.43 31.63 19.10
N PHE A 619 -10.39 30.63 19.98
CA PHE A 619 -9.44 30.61 21.10
C PHE A 619 -7.98 30.67 20.63
N ILE A 620 -7.60 29.87 19.62
CA ILE A 620 -6.23 29.88 19.09
C ILE A 620 -5.87 31.24 18.50
N PHE A 621 -6.78 31.88 17.76
CA PHE A 621 -6.52 33.22 17.21
C PHE A 621 -6.38 34.29 18.30
N GLU A 622 -7.20 34.24 19.35
CA GLU A 622 -7.06 35.14 20.50
C GLU A 622 -5.78 34.87 21.30
N LEU A 623 -5.38 33.61 21.42
CA LEU A 623 -4.11 33.25 22.04
C LEU A 623 -2.93 33.79 21.21
N LEU A 624 -2.96 33.65 19.88
CA LEU A 624 -1.93 34.20 18.99
C LEU A 624 -1.84 35.73 19.09
N LYS A 625 -2.97 36.44 19.13
CA LYS A 625 -2.97 37.91 19.32
C LYS A 625 -2.34 38.34 20.65
N LYS A 626 -2.47 37.53 21.71
CA LYS A 626 -1.84 37.83 23.01
C LYS A 626 -0.34 37.58 23.02
N GLN A 627 0.13 36.62 22.22
CA GLN A 627 1.55 36.24 22.17
C GLN A 627 2.34 37.01 21.10
N LEU A 628 1.67 37.70 20.19
CA LEU A 628 2.26 38.44 19.08
C LEU A 628 2.01 39.96 19.22
N SER A 629 2.94 40.75 18.70
CA SER A 629 2.84 42.21 18.61
C SER A 629 1.59 42.65 17.82
N ALA A 630 1.12 43.86 18.13
CA ALA A 630 -0.10 44.44 17.53
C ALA A 630 -0.03 44.55 15.99
N GLU A 631 1.16 44.70 15.42
CA GLU A 631 1.39 44.74 13.97
C GLU A 631 0.87 43.47 13.24
N HIS A 632 0.82 42.32 13.93
CA HIS A 632 0.36 41.05 13.37
C HIS A 632 -1.15 40.82 13.54
N HIS A 633 -1.87 41.69 14.26
CA HIS A 633 -3.29 41.48 14.56
C HIS A 633 -4.18 41.60 13.33
N GLU A 634 -3.87 42.54 12.43
CA GLU A 634 -4.60 42.68 11.17
C GLU A 634 -4.41 41.44 10.28
N PHE A 635 -3.18 40.95 10.18
CA PHE A 635 -2.87 39.71 9.47
C PHE A 635 -3.65 38.52 10.03
N LEU A 636 -3.67 38.34 11.35
CA LEU A 636 -4.46 37.29 12.02
C LEU A 636 -5.95 37.44 11.75
N ASN A 637 -6.51 38.65 11.75
CA ASN A 637 -7.91 38.88 11.43
C ASN A 637 -8.23 38.51 9.97
N ILE A 638 -7.33 38.79 9.03
CA ILE A 638 -7.46 38.37 7.62
C ILE A 638 -7.46 36.84 7.53
N LYS A 639 -6.51 36.17 8.21
CA LYS A 639 -6.42 34.70 8.22
C LYS A 639 -7.64 34.04 8.84
N LEU A 640 -8.20 34.61 9.90
CA LEU A 640 -9.46 34.13 10.49
C LEU A 640 -10.61 34.26 9.48
N LYS A 641 -10.76 35.41 8.82
CA LYS A 641 -11.76 35.64 7.78
C LYS A 641 -11.64 34.65 6.63
N GLN A 642 -10.41 34.32 6.19
CA GLN A 642 -10.16 33.30 5.18
C GLN A 642 -10.63 31.91 5.64
N LEU A 643 -10.37 31.51 6.88
CA LEU A 643 -10.85 30.23 7.42
C LEU A 643 -12.38 30.17 7.53
N ILE A 644 -13.03 31.27 7.92
CA ILE A 644 -14.50 31.35 7.93
C ILE A 644 -15.06 31.27 6.50
N PHE A 645 -14.43 31.95 5.54
CA PHE A 645 -14.79 31.82 4.13
C PHE A 645 -14.64 30.38 3.64
N TRP A 646 -13.56 29.70 4.00
CA TRP A 646 -13.38 28.30 3.68
C TRP A 646 -14.44 27.40 4.32
N LEU A 647 -14.84 27.65 5.58
CA LEU A 647 -15.93 26.91 6.23
C LEU A 647 -17.26 27.08 5.49
N SER A 648 -17.55 28.29 5.00
CA SER A 648 -18.78 28.50 4.19
C SER A 648 -18.76 27.69 2.89
N HIS A 649 -17.59 27.64 2.21
CA HIS A 649 -17.40 26.80 1.02
C HIS A 649 -17.54 25.32 1.37
N LEU A 650 -16.99 24.85 2.50
CA LEU A 650 -17.11 23.47 2.96
C LEU A 650 -18.58 23.08 3.21
N MET A 651 -19.37 23.95 3.86
CA MET A 651 -20.78 23.67 4.14
C MET A 651 -21.61 23.57 2.86
N ARG A 652 -21.43 24.51 1.91
CA ARG A 652 -22.10 24.43 0.59
C ARG A 652 -21.68 23.20 -0.18
N LYS A 653 -20.38 22.89 -0.19
CA LYS A 653 -19.82 21.69 -0.81
C LYS A 653 -20.49 20.43 -0.25
N PHE A 654 -20.49 20.25 1.08
CA PHE A 654 -21.15 19.10 1.71
C PHE A 654 -22.61 19.00 1.30
N TYR A 655 -23.34 20.11 1.38
CA TYR A 655 -24.77 20.15 1.09
C TYR A 655 -25.06 19.79 -0.38
N LEU A 656 -24.40 20.43 -1.33
CA LEU A 656 -24.58 20.16 -2.77
C LEU A 656 -24.17 18.73 -3.13
N ASN A 657 -23.13 18.19 -2.48
CA ASN A 657 -22.69 16.81 -2.70
C ASN A 657 -23.73 15.79 -2.23
N SER A 658 -24.41 16.07 -1.12
CA SER A 658 -25.47 15.19 -0.62
C SER A 658 -26.62 15.03 -1.63
N GLN A 659 -26.90 16.09 -2.41
CA GLN A 659 -27.99 16.09 -3.39
C GLN A 659 -27.80 15.03 -4.47
N PHE A 660 -26.56 14.70 -4.85
CA PHE A 660 -26.27 13.71 -5.88
C PHE A 660 -26.93 12.35 -5.59
N ASN A 661 -26.69 11.78 -4.41
CA ASN A 661 -27.25 10.49 -4.03
C ASN A 661 -28.78 10.54 -3.89
N ILE A 662 -29.31 11.68 -3.43
CA ILE A 662 -30.75 11.88 -3.30
C ILE A 662 -31.41 11.93 -4.69
N ARG A 663 -30.80 12.59 -5.68
CA ARG A 663 -31.32 12.59 -7.06
C ARG A 663 -31.30 11.20 -7.69
N LEU A 664 -30.30 10.38 -7.39
CA LEU A 664 -30.29 8.98 -7.84
C LEU A 664 -31.40 8.14 -7.18
N GLN A 665 -31.79 8.46 -5.94
CA GLN A 665 -32.90 7.78 -5.25
C GLN A 665 -34.28 8.18 -5.79
N GLU A 666 -34.41 9.37 -6.36
CA GLU A 666 -35.63 9.85 -7.03
C GLU A 666 -35.85 9.24 -8.42
N LEU A 667 -34.91 8.45 -8.93
CA LEU A 667 -34.97 7.89 -10.27
C LEU A 667 -36.09 6.84 -10.38
N ASP A 668 -37.07 7.13 -11.23
CA ASP A 668 -38.17 6.24 -11.62
C ASP A 668 -37.88 5.57 -12.98
N ASP A 669 -38.87 4.88 -13.55
CA ASP A 669 -38.72 4.18 -14.83
C ASP A 669 -38.88 5.11 -16.05
N GLU A 670 -39.11 6.41 -15.82
CA GLU A 670 -39.38 7.43 -16.86
C GLU A 670 -38.30 8.51 -16.93
N GLY A 671 -37.44 8.62 -15.92
CA GLY A 671 -36.43 9.66 -15.78
C GLY A 671 -35.00 9.26 -16.09
N ALA A 672 -34.13 10.27 -16.19
CA ALA A 672 -32.67 10.08 -16.19
C ALA A 672 -31.94 11.15 -15.35
N VAL A 673 -30.85 10.77 -14.70
CA VAL A 673 -29.90 11.73 -14.07
C VAL A 673 -28.64 11.80 -14.93
N LEU A 674 -28.25 13.02 -15.32
CA LEU A 674 -27.12 13.30 -16.19
C LEU A 674 -26.00 13.98 -15.39
N ILE A 675 -24.78 13.45 -15.46
CA ILE A 675 -23.58 14.11 -14.95
C ILE A 675 -22.72 14.52 -16.13
N VAL A 676 -22.38 15.81 -16.23
CA VAL A 676 -21.64 16.35 -17.38
C VAL A 676 -20.31 16.96 -16.97
N ASP A 677 -19.27 16.65 -17.76
CA ASP A 677 -17.94 17.23 -17.55
C ASP A 677 -17.07 17.28 -18.81
N TYR A 678 -16.18 18.26 -18.84
CA TYR A 678 -15.10 18.30 -19.81
C TYR A 678 -13.84 17.64 -19.25
N LYS A 679 -13.29 16.71 -20.01
CA LYS A 679 -11.96 16.20 -19.72
C LYS A 679 -10.93 17.26 -20.09
N MET A 680 -9.81 17.30 -19.36
CA MET A 680 -8.60 17.97 -19.84
C MET A 680 -8.29 17.53 -21.28
N ARG A 681 -7.91 18.48 -22.13
CA ARG A 681 -7.66 18.23 -23.56
C ARG A 681 -6.74 17.03 -23.76
N ILE A 682 -7.13 16.13 -24.65
CA ILE A 682 -6.31 14.98 -25.02
C ILE A 682 -5.28 15.47 -26.02
N LEU A 683 -4.00 15.37 -25.66
CA LEU A 683 -2.91 15.75 -26.56
C LEU A 683 -2.53 14.55 -27.46
N PRO A 684 -2.08 14.79 -28.70
CA PRO A 684 -1.44 13.77 -29.53
C PRO A 684 -0.27 13.13 -28.77
N GLN A 685 -0.16 11.81 -28.82
CA GLN A 685 0.85 11.02 -28.10
C GLN A 685 1.40 9.95 -29.02
N THR A 686 2.72 9.80 -29.07
CA THR A 686 3.36 8.71 -29.81
C THR A 686 4.11 7.79 -28.85
N SER A 687 4.19 6.50 -29.19
CA SER A 687 4.93 5.51 -28.39
C SER A 687 6.43 5.81 -28.30
N ARG A 688 6.96 6.57 -29.28
CA ARG A 688 8.29 7.14 -29.30
C ARG A 688 8.15 8.64 -29.55
N GLU A 689 8.40 9.44 -28.54
CA GLU A 689 8.28 10.90 -28.63
C GLU A 689 9.59 11.54 -28.20
N THR A 690 10.14 12.38 -29.06
CA THR A 690 11.35 13.15 -28.77
C THR A 690 11.01 14.39 -27.94
N LYS A 691 11.97 14.89 -27.16
CA LYS A 691 11.77 16.05 -26.26
C LYS A 691 11.35 17.33 -27.03
N SER A 692 11.70 17.43 -28.31
CA SER A 692 11.34 18.51 -29.23
C SER A 692 9.88 18.44 -29.72
N GLU A 693 9.29 17.25 -29.83
CA GLU A 693 7.93 17.06 -30.32
C GLU A 693 6.86 17.38 -29.26
N PHE A 694 7.26 17.52 -27.99
CA PHE A 694 6.36 17.67 -26.84
C PHE A 694 5.68 19.06 -26.75
N PHE A 695 6.28 20.13 -27.28
CA PHE A 695 5.81 21.50 -27.07
C PHE A 695 4.88 21.99 -28.19
N GLY A 696 3.71 22.52 -27.82
CA GLY A 696 2.80 23.24 -28.73
C GLY A 696 1.76 22.38 -29.46
N LYS A 697 1.56 21.11 -29.07
CA LYS A 697 0.58 20.23 -29.70
C LYS A 697 -0.86 20.74 -29.53
N ARG A 698 -1.63 20.79 -30.62
CA ARG A 698 -3.07 21.02 -30.59
C ARG A 698 -3.76 19.76 -30.06
N GLY A 699 -4.49 19.88 -28.96
CA GLY A 699 -5.26 18.78 -28.37
C GLY A 699 -6.74 18.80 -28.73
N TRP A 700 -7.39 17.64 -28.58
CA TRP A 700 -8.83 17.45 -28.79
C TRP A 700 -9.64 17.78 -27.54
N THR A 701 -10.83 18.34 -27.75
CA THR A 701 -11.84 18.48 -26.70
C THR A 701 -12.50 17.12 -26.48
N LEU A 702 -12.78 16.76 -25.23
CA LEU A 702 -13.62 15.62 -24.89
C LEU A 702 -14.64 16.05 -23.83
N HIS A 703 -15.92 15.99 -24.17
CA HIS A 703 -17.03 16.21 -23.26
C HIS A 703 -17.72 14.88 -22.98
N SER A 704 -17.89 14.53 -21.71
CA SER A 704 -18.55 13.30 -21.29
C SER A 704 -19.89 13.62 -20.63
N VAL A 705 -20.90 12.81 -20.94
CA VAL A 705 -22.22 12.81 -20.30
C VAL A 705 -22.47 11.41 -19.77
N LEU A 706 -22.49 11.26 -18.44
CA LEU A 706 -22.95 10.03 -17.79
C LEU A 706 -24.46 10.09 -17.62
N VAL A 707 -25.17 9.13 -18.20
CA VAL A 707 -26.63 9.01 -18.14
C VAL A 707 -26.98 7.85 -17.22
N TYR A 708 -27.69 8.12 -16.14
CA TYR A 708 -28.19 7.14 -15.17
C TYR A 708 -29.66 6.89 -15.45
N GLN A 709 -30.03 5.65 -15.77
CA GLN A 709 -31.41 5.21 -15.98
C GLN A 709 -31.70 3.98 -15.14
N LYS A 710 -32.91 3.91 -14.58
CA LYS A 710 -33.34 2.72 -13.84
C LYS A 710 -33.64 1.58 -14.81
N ILE A 711 -33.17 0.39 -14.47
CA ILE A 711 -33.51 -0.81 -15.24
C ILE A 711 -34.92 -1.24 -14.79
N LYS A 712 -35.86 -1.33 -15.73
CA LYS A 712 -37.26 -1.66 -15.45
C LYS A 712 -37.37 -2.97 -14.67
N GLY A 713 -38.17 -2.96 -13.60
CA GLY A 713 -38.42 -4.14 -12.76
C GLY A 713 -37.28 -4.52 -11.80
N THR A 714 -36.17 -3.77 -11.74
CA THR A 714 -35.07 -4.03 -10.81
C THR A 714 -34.79 -2.85 -9.87
N GLN A 715 -33.95 -3.08 -8.84
CA GLN A 715 -33.38 -2.04 -7.97
C GLN A 715 -31.97 -1.63 -8.45
N THR A 716 -31.71 -1.72 -9.75
CA THR A 716 -30.42 -1.41 -10.36
C THR A 716 -30.56 -0.33 -11.42
N MET A 717 -29.51 0.46 -11.61
CA MET A 717 -29.40 1.50 -12.63
C MET A 717 -28.36 1.08 -13.66
N ASN A 718 -28.66 1.36 -14.92
CA ASN A 718 -27.71 1.35 -16.02
C ASN A 718 -27.05 2.73 -16.12
N ILE A 719 -25.74 2.75 -16.36
CA ILE A 719 -24.95 3.96 -16.55
C ILE A 719 -24.35 3.92 -17.95
N GLU A 720 -24.72 4.88 -18.78
CA GLU A 720 -24.14 5.04 -20.12
C GLU A 720 -23.29 6.30 -20.18
N ALA A 721 -22.04 6.16 -20.61
CA ALA A 721 -21.09 7.25 -20.72
C ALA A 721 -20.94 7.67 -22.18
N PHE A 722 -21.60 8.75 -22.59
CA PHE A 722 -21.47 9.33 -23.92
C PHE A 722 -20.25 10.28 -23.95
N ASN A 723 -19.25 9.92 -24.74
CA ASN A 723 -17.98 10.64 -24.84
C ASN A 723 -17.87 11.26 -26.23
N HIS A 724 -18.04 12.57 -26.29
CA HIS A 724 -17.98 13.35 -27.51
C HIS A 724 -16.61 13.99 -27.66
N TRP A 725 -15.79 13.46 -28.58
CA TRP A 725 -14.53 14.09 -28.93
C TRP A 725 -14.71 15.05 -30.10
N SER A 726 -13.90 16.11 -30.17
CA SER A 726 -13.99 17.11 -31.24
C SER A 726 -12.65 17.76 -31.56
N ASP A 727 -12.46 18.08 -32.85
CA ASP A 727 -11.39 18.97 -33.34
C ASP A 727 -11.66 20.45 -33.01
N ASP A 728 -12.91 20.78 -32.68
CA ASP A 728 -13.28 22.05 -32.10
C ASP A 728 -12.79 22.14 -30.65
N THR A 729 -11.91 23.09 -30.41
CA THR A 729 -11.27 23.27 -29.10
C THR A 729 -12.02 24.23 -28.18
N LYS A 730 -13.12 24.85 -28.66
CA LYS A 730 -13.91 25.84 -27.91
C LYS A 730 -14.93 25.13 -27.00
N GLN A 731 -14.66 25.17 -25.70
CA GLN A 731 -15.56 24.66 -24.66
C GLN A 731 -16.49 25.79 -24.20
N ASP A 732 -17.74 25.77 -24.64
CA ASP A 732 -18.74 26.80 -24.34
C ASP A 732 -20.17 26.23 -24.29
N ALA A 733 -21.15 27.11 -24.07
CA ALA A 733 -22.56 26.77 -23.95
C ALA A 733 -23.08 26.00 -25.17
N TRP A 734 -22.70 26.44 -26.38
CA TRP A 734 -23.17 25.84 -27.63
C TRP A 734 -22.62 24.43 -27.83
N PHE A 735 -21.33 24.21 -27.52
CA PHE A 735 -20.75 22.86 -27.52
C PHE A 735 -21.50 21.95 -26.54
N THR A 736 -21.74 22.42 -25.31
CA THR A 736 -22.46 21.64 -24.30
C THR A 736 -23.87 21.32 -24.75
N ALA A 737 -24.62 22.28 -25.30
CA ALA A 737 -25.96 22.06 -25.84
C ALA A 737 -25.96 21.05 -27.00
N SER A 738 -25.00 21.16 -27.92
CA SER A 738 -24.78 20.22 -29.03
C SER A 738 -24.50 18.80 -28.52
N SER A 739 -23.69 18.69 -27.47
CA SER A 739 -23.37 17.41 -26.86
C SER A 739 -24.59 16.79 -26.17
N LEU A 740 -25.38 17.56 -25.44
CA LEU A 740 -26.64 17.10 -24.84
C LEU A 740 -27.66 16.69 -25.90
N HIS A 741 -27.76 17.43 -27.01
CA HIS A 741 -28.58 17.07 -28.16
C HIS A 741 -28.19 15.68 -28.69
N ALA A 742 -26.90 15.47 -28.94
CA ALA A 742 -26.39 14.19 -29.44
C ALA A 742 -26.70 13.04 -28.47
N VAL A 743 -26.66 13.26 -27.14
CA VAL A 743 -27.09 12.23 -26.17
C VAL A 743 -28.56 11.88 -26.34
N ILE A 744 -29.45 12.88 -26.30
CA ILE A 744 -30.90 12.65 -26.31
C ILE A 744 -31.35 11.95 -27.60
N GLU A 745 -30.77 12.29 -28.75
CA GLU A 745 -31.11 11.64 -30.02
C GLU A 745 -30.57 10.20 -30.15
N ASN A 746 -29.59 9.81 -29.32
CA ASN A 746 -29.00 8.45 -29.35
C ASN A 746 -29.43 7.54 -28.19
N LEU A 747 -30.30 8.01 -27.28
CA LEU A 747 -30.88 7.17 -26.24
C LEU A 747 -31.93 6.23 -26.83
N GLU A 748 -31.82 4.93 -26.53
CA GLU A 748 -32.77 3.91 -27.01
C GLU A 748 -34.19 4.16 -26.51
N GLN A 749 -34.33 4.56 -25.24
CA GLN A 749 -35.58 5.04 -24.66
C GLN A 749 -35.36 6.49 -24.17
N LYS A 750 -36.01 7.44 -24.83
CA LYS A 750 -35.98 8.85 -24.41
C LYS A 750 -36.66 9.00 -23.04
N PRO A 751 -36.00 9.60 -22.04
CA PRO A 751 -36.62 9.84 -20.74
C PRO A 751 -37.67 10.95 -20.87
N LYS A 752 -38.74 10.88 -20.09
CA LYS A 752 -39.73 11.97 -20.00
C LYS A 752 -39.19 13.17 -19.24
N TRP A 753 -38.29 12.94 -18.29
CA TRP A 753 -37.67 13.99 -17.50
C TRP A 753 -36.19 13.74 -17.24
N ILE A 754 -35.41 14.81 -17.08
CA ILE A 754 -34.00 14.75 -16.72
C ILE A 754 -33.62 15.67 -15.56
N THR A 755 -32.61 15.26 -14.80
CA THR A 755 -31.88 16.13 -13.86
C THR A 755 -30.41 16.17 -14.26
N ILE A 756 -29.86 17.37 -14.44
CA ILE A 756 -28.46 17.58 -14.87
C ILE A 756 -27.63 18.03 -13.67
N ILE A 757 -26.42 17.50 -13.54
CA ILE A 757 -25.45 17.87 -12.51
C ILE A 757 -24.11 18.19 -13.16
N SER A 758 -23.57 19.37 -12.89
CA SER A 758 -22.28 19.82 -13.41
C SER A 758 -21.49 20.60 -12.36
N ASP A 759 -20.26 20.95 -12.67
CA ASP A 759 -19.52 21.94 -11.90
C ASP A 759 -20.01 23.34 -12.28
N ASN A 760 -19.60 24.32 -11.47
CA ASN A 760 -19.93 25.72 -11.69
C ASN A 760 -19.08 26.39 -12.80
N GLY A 761 -18.64 25.62 -13.81
CA GLY A 761 -17.82 26.11 -14.91
C GLY A 761 -18.61 27.05 -15.83
N SER A 762 -17.97 28.10 -16.35
CA SER A 762 -18.64 29.12 -17.18
C SER A 762 -19.23 28.58 -18.49
N HIS A 763 -18.74 27.43 -18.96
CA HIS A 763 -19.28 26.73 -20.13
C HIS A 763 -20.63 26.05 -19.84
N TYR A 764 -20.94 25.73 -18.58
CA TYR A 764 -22.27 25.27 -18.15
C TYR A 764 -23.12 26.41 -17.58
N HIS A 765 -22.54 27.20 -16.68
CA HIS A 765 -23.28 28.20 -15.91
C HIS A 765 -23.24 29.57 -16.61
N ASN A 766 -24.04 29.70 -17.66
CA ASN A 766 -24.18 30.93 -18.43
C ASN A 766 -25.62 31.09 -18.95
N THR A 767 -25.97 32.33 -19.31
CA THR A 767 -27.32 32.67 -19.76
C THR A 767 -27.74 31.95 -21.03
N GLN A 768 -26.83 31.76 -22.00
CA GLN A 768 -27.14 31.07 -23.25
C GLN A 768 -27.64 29.65 -22.99
N LEU A 769 -26.96 28.88 -22.14
CA LEU A 769 -27.37 27.52 -21.84
C LEU A 769 -28.67 27.46 -21.05
N MET A 770 -28.88 28.34 -20.06
CA MET A 770 -30.12 28.38 -19.28
C MET A 770 -31.35 28.67 -20.16
N ILE A 771 -31.17 29.51 -21.19
CA ILE A 771 -32.21 29.83 -22.17
C ILE A 771 -32.43 28.66 -23.13
N ILE A 772 -31.36 28.05 -23.67
CA ILE A 772 -31.46 26.86 -24.55
C ILE A 772 -32.30 25.76 -23.90
N LEU A 773 -32.12 25.54 -22.60
CA LEU A 773 -32.87 24.50 -21.86
C LEU A 773 -34.36 24.84 -21.67
N SER A 774 -34.76 26.11 -21.76
CA SER A 774 -36.18 26.48 -21.70
C SER A 774 -36.98 25.99 -22.91
N TYR A 775 -36.31 25.77 -24.04
CA TYR A 775 -36.90 25.19 -25.25
C TYR A 775 -36.76 23.66 -25.33
N TRP A 776 -36.14 23.03 -24.33
CA TRP A 776 -35.80 21.60 -24.39
C TRP A 776 -37.04 20.70 -24.42
N TYR A 777 -38.08 21.09 -23.67
CA TYR A 777 -39.34 20.37 -23.69
C TYR A 777 -39.98 20.42 -25.08
N ASP A 778 -40.07 21.59 -25.71
CA ASP A 778 -40.63 21.74 -27.06
C ASP A 778 -39.83 20.96 -28.12
N TRP A 779 -38.50 20.90 -27.97
CA TRP A 779 -37.62 20.29 -28.96
C TRP A 779 -37.48 18.77 -28.87
N TYR A 780 -37.66 18.19 -27.67
CA TYR A 780 -37.39 16.78 -27.43
C TYR A 780 -38.51 16.05 -26.67
N ASN A 781 -39.54 16.76 -26.20
CA ASN A 781 -40.55 16.27 -25.27
C ASN A 781 -39.93 15.68 -23.98
N VAL A 782 -38.91 16.37 -23.46
CA VAL A 782 -38.17 15.99 -22.25
C VAL A 782 -38.16 17.15 -21.26
N GLU A 783 -38.77 16.97 -20.09
CA GLU A 783 -38.79 17.94 -19.00
C GLU A 783 -37.40 18.05 -18.35
N VAL A 784 -36.80 19.24 -18.38
CA VAL A 784 -35.59 19.50 -17.58
C VAL A 784 -36.03 19.92 -16.19
N ARG A 785 -36.21 18.94 -15.30
CA ARG A 785 -36.67 19.21 -13.93
C ARG A 785 -35.70 20.10 -13.18
N ARG A 786 -34.40 19.77 -13.25
CA ARG A 786 -33.36 20.43 -12.47
C ARG A 786 -32.03 20.48 -13.20
N TRP A 787 -31.29 21.57 -13.02
CA TRP A 787 -29.84 21.61 -13.20
C TRP A 787 -29.18 22.07 -11.90
N ILE A 788 -28.36 21.21 -11.30
CA ILE A 788 -27.65 21.49 -10.05
C ILE A 788 -26.17 21.74 -10.33
N PHE A 789 -25.68 22.91 -9.91
CA PHE A 789 -24.28 23.30 -10.00
C PHE A 789 -23.55 22.99 -8.68
N LEU A 790 -22.48 22.22 -8.77
CA LEU A 790 -21.61 21.88 -7.64
C LEU A 790 -20.54 22.96 -7.40
N GLU A 791 -19.96 23.01 -6.20
CA GLU A 791 -18.83 23.90 -5.90
C GLU A 791 -17.59 23.58 -6.76
N ALA A 792 -16.79 24.60 -7.06
CA ALA A 792 -15.64 24.46 -7.96
C ALA A 792 -14.58 23.48 -7.42
N GLY A 793 -14.10 22.59 -8.31
CA GLY A 793 -13.12 21.56 -7.98
C GLY A 793 -13.69 20.36 -7.22
N GLU A 794 -15.02 20.24 -7.12
CA GLU A 794 -15.66 19.21 -6.30
C GLU A 794 -16.84 18.51 -6.98
N ALA A 795 -16.94 17.22 -6.65
CA ALA A 795 -18.10 16.35 -6.72
C ALA A 795 -18.59 15.77 -8.06
N LYS A 796 -17.66 15.46 -8.95
CA LYS A 796 -17.90 14.69 -10.18
C LYS A 796 -17.34 13.26 -10.13
N THR A 797 -17.26 12.59 -8.98
CA THR A 797 -16.41 11.39 -8.85
C THR A 797 -16.67 10.25 -9.81
N SER A 798 -17.91 10.01 -10.26
CA SER A 798 -18.17 8.97 -11.26
C SER A 798 -17.67 9.38 -12.65
N ILE A 799 -17.88 10.64 -13.07
CA ILE A 799 -17.37 11.13 -14.35
C ILE A 799 -15.86 11.42 -14.30
N ASP A 800 -15.32 11.89 -13.17
CA ASP A 800 -13.89 12.00 -12.90
C ASP A 800 -13.22 10.62 -12.94
N SER A 801 -13.86 9.61 -12.35
CA SER A 801 -13.42 8.22 -12.40
C SER A 801 -13.39 7.73 -13.84
N HIS A 802 -14.46 7.98 -14.59
CA HIS A 802 -14.56 7.64 -16.00
C HIS A 802 -13.47 8.34 -16.83
N HIS A 803 -13.21 9.63 -16.59
CA HIS A 803 -12.11 10.36 -17.23
C HIS A 803 -10.74 9.80 -16.86
N ALA A 804 -10.55 9.31 -15.64
CA ALA A 804 -9.32 8.64 -15.23
C ALA A 804 -9.15 7.28 -15.94
N GLN A 805 -10.25 6.52 -16.13
CA GLN A 805 -10.25 5.29 -16.95
C GLN A 805 -9.88 5.61 -18.40
N ILE A 806 -10.44 6.67 -18.99
CA ILE A 806 -10.08 7.16 -20.32
C ILE A 806 -8.57 7.47 -20.40
N SER A 807 -8.02 8.22 -19.43
CA SER A 807 -6.58 8.53 -19.39
C SER A 807 -5.73 7.26 -19.39
N GLN A 808 -6.15 6.23 -18.66
CA GLN A 808 -5.43 4.97 -18.54
C GLN A 808 -5.54 4.11 -19.79
N ALA A 809 -6.73 4.05 -20.39
CA ALA A 809 -6.96 3.38 -21.66
C ALA A 809 -6.05 3.97 -22.75
N ILE A 810 -5.97 5.30 -22.86
CA ILE A 810 -5.05 5.99 -23.77
C ILE A 810 -3.58 5.66 -23.45
N LYS A 811 -3.16 5.77 -22.19
CA LYS A 811 -1.76 5.43 -21.79
C LYS A 811 -1.40 3.99 -22.13
N ARG A 812 -2.32 3.04 -21.92
CA ARG A 812 -2.14 1.63 -22.25
C ARG A 812 -2.03 1.44 -23.76
N TYR A 813 -2.91 2.08 -24.53
CA TYR A 813 -2.89 2.07 -25.98
C TYR A 813 -1.51 2.52 -26.51
N VAL A 814 -0.99 3.63 -25.98
CA VAL A 814 0.35 4.14 -26.34
C VAL A 814 1.48 3.19 -25.93
N ARG A 815 1.41 2.60 -24.71
CA ARG A 815 2.41 1.62 -24.23
C ARG A 815 2.46 0.34 -25.07
N LEU A 816 1.38 -0.01 -25.77
CA LEU A 816 1.33 -1.14 -26.69
C LEU A 816 1.98 -0.84 -28.05
N GLY A 817 2.58 0.35 -28.22
CA GLY A 817 3.26 0.76 -29.45
C GLY A 817 2.37 1.51 -30.44
N LEU A 818 1.10 1.74 -30.08
CA LEU A 818 0.13 2.48 -30.90
C LEU A 818 0.26 3.98 -30.64
N ASN A 819 -0.22 4.83 -31.54
CA ASN A 819 -0.15 6.29 -31.40
C ASN A 819 -1.56 6.89 -31.30
N ILE A 820 -1.67 8.06 -30.66
CA ILE A 820 -2.82 8.95 -30.75
C ILE A 820 -2.43 10.10 -31.66
N THR A 821 -2.78 9.99 -32.93
CA THR A 821 -2.47 10.97 -33.98
C THR A 821 -3.71 11.70 -34.49
N ASP A 822 -4.88 11.09 -34.35
CA ASP A 822 -6.18 11.69 -34.65
C ASP A 822 -7.23 11.33 -33.56
N GLY A 823 -8.45 11.83 -33.72
CA GLY A 823 -9.53 11.52 -32.79
C GLY A 823 -10.13 10.12 -32.94
N GLU A 824 -9.98 9.44 -34.08
CA GLU A 824 -10.39 8.04 -34.21
C GLU A 824 -9.52 7.13 -33.35
N ASP A 825 -8.23 7.47 -33.19
CA ASP A 825 -7.34 6.78 -32.27
C ASP A 825 -7.83 6.89 -30.81
N ILE A 826 -8.43 8.02 -30.42
CA ILE A 826 -9.07 8.19 -29.11
C ILE A 826 -10.23 7.19 -28.97
N GLN A 827 -11.07 7.07 -30.00
CA GLN A 827 -12.18 6.14 -30.02
C GLN A 827 -11.70 4.68 -29.90
N LYS A 828 -10.70 4.27 -30.68
CA LYS A 828 -10.09 2.93 -30.60
C LYS A 828 -9.47 2.65 -29.22
N ALA A 829 -8.84 3.66 -28.62
CA ALA A 829 -8.21 3.52 -27.32
C ALA A 829 -9.22 3.26 -26.19
N ILE A 830 -10.40 3.87 -26.24
CA ILE A 830 -11.36 3.86 -25.11
C ILE A 830 -12.61 2.99 -25.33
N GLN A 831 -12.80 2.39 -26.51
CA GLN A 831 -13.96 1.56 -26.88
C GLN A 831 -14.28 0.39 -25.92
N ASN A 832 -13.28 -0.07 -25.16
CA ASN A 832 -13.42 -1.21 -24.23
C ASN A 832 -13.78 -0.79 -22.80
N ILE A 833 -14.01 0.50 -22.54
CA ILE A 833 -14.48 0.98 -21.24
C ILE A 833 -15.98 0.60 -21.10
N SER A 834 -16.34 0.04 -19.93
CA SER A 834 -17.72 -0.41 -19.68
C SER A 834 -18.70 0.78 -19.69
N GLY A 835 -19.84 0.61 -20.37
CA GLY A 835 -20.85 1.65 -20.56
C GLY A 835 -20.41 2.80 -21.49
N ALA A 836 -19.19 2.80 -22.03
CA ALA A 836 -18.70 3.89 -22.87
C ALA A 836 -19.23 3.82 -24.30
N ARG A 837 -19.90 4.90 -24.72
CA ARG A 837 -20.24 5.21 -26.10
C ARG A 837 -19.37 6.37 -26.54
N VAL A 838 -18.71 6.26 -27.70
CA VAL A 838 -17.79 7.29 -28.20
C VAL A 838 -18.22 7.71 -29.58
N SER A 839 -18.27 9.02 -29.82
CA SER A 839 -18.57 9.61 -31.11
C SER A 839 -17.77 10.90 -31.31
N GLN A 840 -17.53 11.23 -32.57
CA GLN A 840 -17.05 12.54 -32.96
C GLN A 840 -18.25 13.49 -32.95
N LEU A 841 -18.06 14.70 -32.42
CA LEU A 841 -19.07 15.76 -32.42
C LEU A 841 -18.47 17.02 -33.05
N THR A 842 -19.16 17.57 -34.04
CA THR A 842 -18.80 18.86 -34.64
C THR A 842 -19.99 19.82 -34.47
N PRO A 843 -19.87 20.82 -33.59
CA PRO A 843 -20.93 21.82 -33.40
C PRO A 843 -21.15 22.67 -34.65
N ASP A 844 -22.40 23.03 -34.90
CA ASP A 844 -22.88 23.91 -35.97
C ASP A 844 -22.62 25.40 -35.66
N ARG A 845 -21.33 25.77 -35.62
CA ARG A 845 -20.85 27.09 -35.17
C ARG A 845 -21.37 28.30 -35.95
N GLU A 846 -21.87 28.12 -37.16
CA GLU A 846 -22.43 29.23 -37.93
C GLU A 846 -23.66 29.86 -37.26
N PHE A 847 -24.42 29.06 -36.51
CA PHE A 847 -25.56 29.54 -35.73
C PHE A 847 -25.12 30.24 -34.43
N ASP A 848 -24.12 29.71 -33.73
CA ASP A 848 -23.56 30.31 -32.50
C ASP A 848 -23.10 31.76 -32.73
N LYS A 849 -22.42 32.04 -33.85
CA LYS A 849 -21.93 33.39 -34.22
C LYS A 849 -23.05 34.43 -34.42
N LYS A 850 -24.27 33.98 -34.75
CA LYS A 850 -25.43 34.86 -34.97
C LYS A 850 -26.15 35.19 -33.65
N THR A 851 -26.00 34.36 -32.62
CA THR A 851 -26.69 34.52 -31.33
C THR A 851 -26.06 35.61 -30.45
N LYS A 852 -26.78 36.71 -30.24
CA LYS A 852 -26.41 37.75 -29.24
C LYS A 852 -27.33 37.64 -28.03
N ILE A 853 -26.77 37.23 -26.90
CA ILE A 853 -27.53 36.98 -25.66
C ILE A 853 -27.05 37.91 -24.54
N GLY A 854 -28.00 38.48 -23.80
CA GLY A 854 -27.74 39.28 -22.60
C GLY A 854 -27.34 38.44 -21.38
N THR A 855 -27.06 39.08 -20.25
CA THR A 855 -26.69 38.38 -19.00
C THR A 855 -27.85 38.39 -18.02
N ILE A 856 -28.22 37.23 -17.48
CA ILE A 856 -29.13 37.15 -16.33
C ILE A 856 -28.43 37.73 -15.11
N ALA A 857 -28.99 38.77 -14.51
CA ALA A 857 -28.43 39.40 -13.32
C ALA A 857 -28.36 38.41 -12.16
N GLY A 858 -27.22 38.36 -11.46
CA GLY A 858 -27.03 37.49 -10.29
C GLY A 858 -26.84 36.01 -10.60
N ILE A 859 -26.69 35.60 -11.87
CA ILE A 859 -26.60 34.18 -12.29
C ILE A 859 -25.65 33.34 -11.43
N ASN A 860 -24.47 33.89 -11.08
CA ASN A 860 -23.43 33.19 -10.30
C ASN A 860 -23.83 32.86 -8.84
N ASN A 861 -24.92 33.44 -8.34
CA ASN A 861 -25.42 33.24 -6.98
C ASN A 861 -26.34 32.00 -6.86
N TRP A 862 -26.79 31.44 -7.97
CA TRP A 862 -27.73 30.33 -7.98
C TRP A 862 -27.04 29.00 -8.29
N ASN A 863 -27.42 27.95 -7.56
CA ASN A 863 -26.88 26.61 -7.76
C ASN A 863 -27.94 25.60 -8.19
N GLU A 864 -29.22 25.95 -8.22
CA GLU A 864 -30.27 25.12 -8.80
C GLU A 864 -31.16 25.93 -9.74
N TRP A 865 -31.45 25.31 -10.87
CA TRP A 865 -32.33 25.82 -11.92
C TRP A 865 -33.40 24.81 -12.26
N SER A 866 -34.59 25.26 -12.64
CA SER A 866 -35.73 24.41 -13.02
C SER A 866 -36.54 25.06 -14.16
N TRP A 867 -37.10 24.21 -15.04
CA TRP A 867 -37.89 24.61 -16.21
C TRP A 867 -39.24 23.90 -16.16
N PRO A 868 -40.21 24.41 -15.37
CA PRO A 868 -41.52 23.79 -15.24
C PRO A 868 -42.31 23.82 -16.54
N VAL A 869 -43.10 22.76 -16.75
CA VAL A 869 -43.91 22.54 -17.97
C VAL A 869 -45.41 22.54 -17.69
N ASP A 870 -45.85 21.91 -16.61
CA ASP A 870 -47.28 21.66 -16.31
C ASP A 870 -47.79 22.39 -15.06
N ASP A 871 -47.08 23.41 -14.56
CA ASP A 871 -47.45 24.17 -13.36
C ASP A 871 -47.75 25.66 -13.67
N PRO A 872 -48.22 26.48 -12.70
CA PRO A 872 -48.50 27.91 -12.93
C PRO A 872 -47.30 28.73 -13.45
N ASN A 873 -46.09 28.22 -13.28
CA ASN A 873 -44.85 28.80 -13.77
C ASN A 873 -44.42 28.20 -15.11
N ALA A 874 -45.26 27.43 -15.82
CA ALA A 874 -44.95 26.89 -17.14
C ALA A 874 -44.32 27.94 -18.07
N GLY A 875 -43.24 27.56 -18.75
CA GLY A 875 -42.46 28.44 -19.64
C GLY A 875 -41.55 29.46 -18.93
N HIS A 876 -41.52 29.50 -17.59
CA HIS A 876 -40.58 30.31 -16.84
C HIS A 876 -39.26 29.55 -16.60
N ILE A 877 -38.19 30.29 -16.34
CA ILE A 877 -36.95 29.73 -15.78
C ILE A 877 -36.91 30.08 -14.29
N LEU A 878 -36.85 29.07 -13.44
CA LEU A 878 -36.75 29.23 -11.99
C LEU A 878 -35.31 29.00 -11.54
N ALA A 879 -34.79 29.86 -10.66
CA ALA A 879 -33.45 29.73 -10.10
C ALA A 879 -33.45 29.98 -8.59
N ARG A 880 -32.60 29.27 -7.84
CA ARG A 880 -32.42 29.51 -6.38
C ARG A 880 -30.99 29.25 -5.91
N ALA A 881 -30.67 29.81 -4.74
CA ALA A 881 -29.31 29.84 -4.22
C ALA A 881 -28.74 28.44 -3.95
N LEU A 882 -29.54 27.55 -3.36
CA LEU A 882 -29.22 26.15 -3.09
C LEU A 882 -30.49 25.31 -3.14
N PRO A 883 -30.40 23.98 -3.34
CA PRO A 883 -31.59 23.13 -3.30
C PRO A 883 -32.37 23.22 -2.01
N HIS A 884 -33.69 23.35 -2.11
CA HIS A 884 -34.64 23.55 -1.01
C HIS A 884 -34.39 24.79 -0.12
N ILE A 885 -33.52 25.72 -0.53
CA ILE A 885 -33.18 26.93 0.23
C ILE A 885 -33.62 28.17 -0.56
N ASN A 886 -34.26 29.10 0.15
CA ASN A 886 -34.84 30.34 -0.37
C ASN A 886 -35.97 30.13 -1.38
N GLU A 887 -36.70 31.21 -1.64
CA GLU A 887 -37.75 31.23 -2.67
C GLU A 887 -37.15 31.18 -4.08
N TRP A 888 -37.95 30.71 -5.04
CA TRP A 888 -37.57 30.71 -6.44
C TRP A 888 -37.49 32.14 -6.99
N THR A 889 -36.35 32.48 -7.55
CA THR A 889 -36.24 33.64 -8.44
C THR A 889 -36.81 33.26 -9.80
N THR A 890 -37.85 33.98 -10.23
CA THR A 890 -38.59 33.68 -11.45
C THR A 890 -38.16 34.59 -12.60
N ILE A 891 -37.70 33.98 -13.69
CA ILE A 891 -37.37 34.65 -14.95
C ILE A 891 -38.51 34.37 -15.93
N THR A 892 -39.31 35.40 -16.20
CA THR A 892 -40.50 35.30 -17.03
C THR A 892 -40.17 35.20 -18.52
N PRO A 893 -41.05 34.61 -19.34
CA PRO A 893 -40.91 34.60 -20.80
C PRO A 893 -40.62 35.98 -21.41
N ALA A 894 -41.23 37.05 -20.86
CA ALA A 894 -40.97 38.42 -21.28
C ALA A 894 -39.54 38.88 -21.00
N LYS A 895 -38.93 38.45 -19.88
CA LYS A 895 -37.51 38.71 -19.58
C LYS A 895 -36.59 37.89 -20.48
N ILE A 896 -36.94 36.64 -20.78
CA ILE A 896 -36.18 35.77 -21.69
C ILE A 896 -36.10 36.43 -23.08
N LYS A 897 -37.25 36.84 -23.65
CA LYS A 897 -37.30 37.55 -24.94
C LYS A 897 -36.48 38.86 -24.96
N LYS A 898 -36.34 39.56 -23.84
CA LYS A 898 -35.47 40.75 -23.74
C LYS A 898 -33.98 40.40 -23.73
N LEU A 899 -33.61 39.24 -23.20
CA LEU A 899 -32.23 38.75 -23.16
C LEU A 899 -31.81 38.14 -24.50
N GLU A 900 -32.75 37.53 -25.23
CA GLU A 900 -32.56 36.97 -26.57
C GLU A 900 -32.71 38.07 -27.64
N LYS A 901 -31.59 38.62 -28.13
CA LYS A 901 -31.65 39.61 -29.24
C LYS A 901 -31.90 38.96 -30.60
N THR A 902 -31.71 37.65 -30.68
CA THR A 902 -31.92 36.79 -31.85
C THR A 902 -32.59 35.51 -31.37
N PRO A 903 -33.55 34.94 -32.10
CA PRO A 903 -34.23 33.72 -31.69
C PRO A 903 -33.24 32.56 -31.45
N THR A 904 -33.37 31.89 -30.31
CA THR A 904 -32.61 30.66 -30.04
C THR A 904 -33.15 29.54 -30.92
N THR A 905 -32.24 28.78 -31.54
CA THR A 905 -32.58 27.65 -32.44
C THR A 905 -32.13 26.33 -31.84
N LYS A 906 -32.82 25.24 -32.23
CA LYS A 906 -32.45 23.88 -31.82
C LYS A 906 -31.03 23.56 -32.36
N PRO A 907 -30.07 23.15 -31.52
CA PRO A 907 -28.76 22.71 -31.99
C PRO A 907 -28.91 21.57 -33.00
N ASN A 908 -28.16 21.63 -34.10
CA ASN A 908 -28.11 20.56 -35.11
C ASN A 908 -26.66 20.18 -35.46
N PRO A 909 -25.88 19.70 -34.48
CA PRO A 909 -24.49 19.31 -34.71
C PRO A 909 -24.38 18.06 -35.57
N SER A 910 -23.32 17.95 -36.36
CA SER A 910 -22.99 16.67 -36.99
C SER A 910 -22.23 15.78 -36.00
N PHE A 911 -22.67 14.54 -35.82
CA PHE A 911 -21.97 13.55 -35.00
C PHE A 911 -21.98 12.17 -35.64
N THR A 912 -20.94 11.37 -35.37
CA THR A 912 -20.88 9.98 -35.83
C THR A 912 -21.75 9.07 -34.96
N THR A 913 -22.21 7.94 -35.51
CA THR A 913 -22.96 6.95 -34.73
C THR A 913 -22.13 6.49 -33.53
N PRO A 914 -22.65 6.60 -32.29
CA PRO A 914 -21.89 6.21 -31.12
C PRO A 914 -21.49 4.74 -31.15
N SER A 915 -20.26 4.44 -30.72
CA SER A 915 -19.81 3.05 -30.57
C SER A 915 -20.71 2.27 -29.62
N LYS A 916 -21.00 0.99 -29.93
CA LYS A 916 -21.71 0.11 -29.00
C LYS A 916 -20.83 -0.17 -27.77
N ALA A 917 -21.42 -0.03 -26.58
CA ALA A 917 -20.73 -0.39 -25.35
C ALA A 917 -20.43 -1.90 -25.34
N THR A 918 -19.18 -2.26 -25.07
CA THR A 918 -18.72 -3.66 -25.03
C THR A 918 -19.18 -4.41 -23.79
N ASN A 919 -19.38 -3.70 -22.67
CA ASN A 919 -19.90 -4.22 -21.42
C ASN A 919 -20.90 -3.23 -20.82
N GLN A 920 -21.91 -3.71 -20.11
CA GLN A 920 -22.85 -2.87 -19.37
C GLN A 920 -22.20 -2.33 -18.08
N TRP A 921 -22.53 -1.10 -17.71
CA TRP A 921 -22.15 -0.52 -16.42
C TRP A 921 -23.40 -0.42 -15.54
N VAL A 922 -23.57 -1.39 -14.65
CA VAL A 922 -24.75 -1.51 -13.76
C VAL A 922 -24.36 -1.26 -12.31
N THR A 923 -25.17 -0.50 -11.58
CA THR A 923 -24.98 -0.21 -10.15
C THR A 923 -26.31 -0.34 -9.38
N PRO A 924 -26.32 -0.79 -8.11
CA PRO A 924 -27.55 -0.79 -7.30
C PRO A 924 -28.00 0.63 -6.94
N ILE A 925 -29.32 0.82 -6.77
CA ILE A 925 -29.90 2.03 -6.17
C ILE A 925 -29.75 1.90 -4.65
N LEU A 926 -28.85 2.70 -4.07
CA LEU A 926 -28.67 2.76 -2.61
C LEU A 926 -29.88 3.45 -1.97
N ARG A 927 -30.83 2.68 -1.43
CA ARG A 927 -31.87 3.21 -0.54
C ARG A 927 -31.37 3.18 0.91
N PRO A 928 -31.59 4.24 1.71
CA PRO A 928 -31.34 4.15 3.14
C PRO A 928 -32.29 3.10 3.73
N ILE A 929 -31.77 2.20 4.58
CA ILE A 929 -32.57 1.25 5.35
C ILE A 929 -33.41 2.08 6.34
N SER A 930 -34.61 2.47 5.91
CA SER A 930 -35.59 3.15 6.74
C SER A 930 -36.39 2.11 7.53
N SER A 931 -36.05 1.90 8.81
CA SER A 931 -37.02 1.67 9.91
C SER A 931 -36.41 1.19 11.24
N GLU A 932 -35.15 0.76 11.34
CA GLU A 932 -34.62 0.21 12.62
C GLU A 932 -33.52 1.04 13.31
N ILE A 933 -32.96 2.08 12.68
CA ILE A 933 -31.84 2.85 13.27
C ILE A 933 -32.27 3.83 14.36
N ASN A 934 -33.56 4.23 14.41
CA ASN A 934 -34.06 5.13 15.45
C ASN A 934 -33.99 4.54 16.87
N ASN A 935 -33.87 3.22 17.01
CA ASN A 935 -33.75 2.58 18.33
C ASN A 935 -32.30 2.31 18.77
N ILE A 936 -31.29 2.49 17.91
CA ILE A 936 -29.88 2.23 18.27
C ILE A 936 -29.11 3.54 18.54
N GLN A 937 -29.55 4.68 17.97
CA GLN A 937 -28.91 5.98 18.25
C GLN A 937 -29.07 6.45 19.71
N ASN A 938 -30.05 5.94 20.45
CA ASN A 938 -30.17 6.22 21.89
C ASN A 938 -29.24 5.38 22.78
N ASN A 939 -28.64 4.29 22.28
CA ASN A 939 -27.76 3.43 23.08
C ASN A 939 -26.26 3.62 22.80
N ASN A 940 -25.87 4.30 21.71
CA ASN A 940 -24.46 4.57 21.38
C ASN A 940 -23.90 5.89 21.93
N GLN A 941 -24.68 6.65 22.72
CA GLN A 941 -24.17 7.80 23.49
C GLN A 941 -23.42 7.40 24.78
N LYS A 942 -23.32 6.10 25.11
CA LYS A 942 -22.65 5.63 26.35
C LYS A 942 -21.33 4.86 26.18
N ILE A 943 -20.83 4.64 24.95
CA ILE A 943 -19.67 3.73 24.73
C ILE A 943 -18.40 4.43 24.17
N ASN A 944 -18.36 5.75 24.06
CA ASN A 944 -17.11 6.49 23.73
C ASN A 944 -16.53 7.34 24.86
N THR A 945 -16.96 7.08 26.10
CA THR A 945 -16.29 7.56 27.30
C THR A 945 -15.50 6.38 27.87
N ILE A 946 -14.23 6.57 28.28
CA ILE A 946 -13.23 5.59 28.80
C ILE A 946 -12.23 5.17 27.68
N ILE A 947 -10.96 5.58 27.57
CA ILE A 947 -9.98 6.25 28.44
C ILE A 947 -9.09 7.14 27.54
N ILE A 948 -9.11 8.45 27.76
CA ILE A 948 -7.89 9.27 27.62
C ILE A 948 -7.52 9.57 29.06
N SER A 949 -6.54 8.83 29.57
CA SER A 949 -5.98 9.05 30.89
C SER A 949 -5.46 10.47 30.98
N SER A 950 -5.97 11.19 31.97
CA SER A 950 -5.46 12.41 32.57
C SER A 950 -3.93 12.53 32.44
N VAL A 951 -3.50 13.57 31.72
CA VAL A 951 -2.24 14.25 32.03
C VAL A 951 -2.68 15.63 32.45
N ASP A 952 -2.40 15.96 33.71
CA ASP A 952 -2.73 17.21 34.37
C ASP A 952 -2.38 18.41 33.47
N LEU A 953 -3.42 19.18 33.13
CA LEU A 953 -3.30 20.54 32.66
C LEU A 953 -3.99 21.36 33.75
N ASP A 954 -3.18 22.04 34.54
CA ASP A 954 -3.65 22.95 35.59
C ASP A 954 -4.76 23.85 35.03
N LEU A 955 -5.93 23.70 35.64
CA LEU A 955 -7.10 24.53 35.46
C LEU A 955 -6.72 25.97 35.83
N VAL A 956 -6.51 26.82 34.81
CA VAL A 956 -6.75 28.25 34.98
C VAL A 956 -8.26 28.44 34.89
N ASP A 957 -8.85 28.84 36.01
CA ASP A 957 -10.27 29.10 36.21
C ASP A 957 -10.81 30.14 35.19
N PHE A 958 -11.78 29.75 34.35
CA PHE A 958 -12.35 30.62 33.30
C PHE A 958 -13.89 30.54 33.21
N THR A 959 -14.55 30.48 34.35
CA THR A 959 -16.02 30.55 34.44
C THR A 959 -16.60 31.93 34.03
N ASN A 960 -15.78 32.98 33.90
CA ASN A 960 -16.24 34.35 33.60
C ASN A 960 -16.07 34.83 32.13
N LYS A 961 -15.65 33.99 31.17
CA LYS A 961 -15.42 34.40 29.75
C LYS A 961 -16.34 33.77 28.69
N GLU A 962 -17.26 32.90 29.07
CA GLU A 962 -18.14 32.21 28.11
C GLU A 962 -19.14 33.16 27.42
N ASN A 963 -19.68 34.16 28.13
CA ASN A 963 -20.67 35.10 27.59
C ASN A 963 -20.11 36.03 26.49
N THR A 964 -18.85 36.47 26.60
CA THR A 964 -18.24 37.37 25.60
C THR A 964 -17.86 36.64 24.31
N GLN A 965 -17.41 35.38 24.41
CA GLN A 965 -17.09 34.56 23.24
C GLN A 965 -18.34 34.11 22.47
N GLN A 966 -19.45 33.77 23.16
CA GLN A 966 -20.71 33.40 22.50
C GLN A 966 -21.27 34.55 21.64
N ASN A 967 -21.17 35.80 22.09
CA ASN A 967 -21.61 36.97 21.32
C ASN A 967 -20.74 37.22 20.07
N THR A 968 -19.41 37.06 20.18
CA THR A 968 -18.49 37.18 19.04
C THR A 968 -18.73 36.10 17.98
N ILE A 969 -19.00 34.87 18.40
CA ILE A 969 -19.32 33.75 17.50
C ILE A 969 -20.64 34.00 16.75
N ARG A 970 -21.68 34.51 17.45
CA ARG A 970 -22.96 34.88 16.83
C ARG A 970 -22.84 36.04 15.83
N GLY A 971 -21.91 36.97 16.07
CA GLY A 971 -21.60 38.04 15.11
C GLY A 971 -20.90 37.55 13.83
N ILE A 972 -20.12 36.48 13.91
CA ILE A 972 -19.39 35.89 12.77
C ILE A 972 -20.29 34.94 11.96
N PHE A 973 -21.05 34.08 12.65
CA PHE A 973 -21.98 33.12 12.03
C PHE A 973 -23.42 33.65 12.05
N PHE A 974 -23.64 34.80 11.40
CA PHE A 974 -24.97 35.38 11.23
C PHE A 974 -25.85 34.52 10.29
N ALA A 975 -27.17 34.69 10.35
CA ALA A 975 -28.10 33.90 9.51
C ALA A 975 -27.80 34.08 8.01
N GLY A 976 -27.50 32.97 7.33
CA GLY A 976 -27.15 32.95 5.90
C GLY A 976 -25.67 33.25 5.60
N TRP A 977 -24.78 33.22 6.59
CA TRP A 977 -23.34 33.48 6.42
C TRP A 977 -22.66 32.59 5.38
N ALA A 978 -23.23 31.41 5.08
CA ALA A 978 -22.70 30.49 4.08
C ALA A 978 -23.31 30.65 2.68
N LEU A 979 -24.24 31.57 2.45
CA LEU A 979 -24.77 31.85 1.11
C LEU A 979 -23.76 32.67 0.29
N LYS A 980 -23.62 32.35 -1.02
CA LYS A 980 -22.67 33.03 -1.93
C LYS A 980 -22.91 34.55 -1.99
N GLU A 981 -24.16 34.98 -2.03
CA GLU A 981 -24.54 36.40 -2.11
C GLU A 981 -24.08 37.22 -0.88
N LYS A 982 -23.90 36.57 0.28
CA LYS A 982 -23.44 37.21 1.52
C LYS A 982 -21.93 37.07 1.75
N GLN A 983 -21.18 36.52 0.80
CA GLN A 983 -19.72 36.41 0.90
C GLN A 983 -19.04 37.73 0.49
N ILE A 984 -18.41 38.41 1.45
CA ILE A 984 -17.81 39.74 1.26
C ILE A 984 -16.38 39.67 0.68
N ILE A 985 -15.64 38.57 0.92
CA ILE A 985 -14.19 38.49 0.66
C ILE A 985 -13.85 38.38 -0.84
N ASN A 986 -14.80 37.97 -1.68
CA ASN A 986 -14.61 37.80 -3.13
C ASN A 986 -15.59 38.61 -3.99
N GLN A 987 -16.23 39.65 -3.43
CA GLN A 987 -16.85 40.65 -4.30
C GLN A 987 -15.72 41.26 -5.12
N ARG A 988 -15.60 40.86 -6.38
CA ARG A 988 -14.81 41.61 -7.36
C ARG A 988 -15.40 43.00 -7.33
N GLY A 989 -14.73 43.92 -6.63
CA GLY A 989 -15.05 45.34 -6.70
C GLY A 989 -15.23 45.71 -8.16
N THR A 990 -16.19 46.60 -8.44
CA THR A 990 -16.41 47.18 -9.77
C THR A 990 -15.08 47.35 -10.48
N VAL A 991 -14.84 46.53 -11.52
CA VAL A 991 -13.56 46.52 -12.24
C VAL A 991 -13.41 47.91 -12.84
N LYS A 992 -12.57 48.75 -12.24
CA LYS A 992 -12.16 50.02 -12.81
C LYS A 992 -11.43 49.65 -14.11
N ARG A 993 -12.05 49.93 -15.26
CA ARG A 993 -11.44 49.66 -16.57
C ARG A 993 -10.16 50.49 -16.65
N ILE A 994 -9.07 49.90 -17.16
CA ILE A 994 -7.83 50.64 -17.44
C ILE A 994 -8.20 51.78 -18.40
N LYS A 995 -7.87 53.02 -18.05
CA LYS A 995 -8.13 54.18 -18.92
C LYS A 995 -7.41 53.97 -20.27
N PRO A 996 -8.01 54.40 -21.40
CA PRO A 996 -7.41 54.22 -22.73
C PRO A 996 -5.97 54.78 -22.84
N GLU A 997 -5.70 55.90 -22.19
CA GLU A 997 -4.38 56.56 -22.16
C GLU A 997 -3.30 55.69 -21.50
N ILE A 998 -3.60 55.12 -20.33
CA ILE A 998 -2.72 54.18 -19.63
C ILE A 998 -2.48 52.92 -20.45
N LYS A 999 -3.53 52.43 -21.12
CA LYS A 999 -3.43 51.26 -21.99
C LYS A 999 -2.49 51.55 -23.17
N ALA A 1000 -2.58 52.71 -23.81
CA ALA A 1000 -1.71 53.11 -24.92
C ALA A 1000 -0.23 53.22 -24.48
N LEU A 1001 0.04 53.74 -23.27
CA LEU A 1001 1.38 53.76 -22.68
C LEU A 1001 1.93 52.35 -22.49
N MET A 1002 1.14 51.44 -21.92
CA MET A 1002 1.52 50.04 -21.73
C MET A 1002 1.75 49.31 -23.07
N GLU A 1003 0.96 49.61 -24.11
CA GLU A 1003 1.17 49.12 -25.48
C GLU A 1003 2.49 49.61 -26.05
N THR A 1004 2.82 50.89 -25.87
CA THR A 1004 4.07 51.49 -26.32
C THR A 1004 5.28 50.87 -25.63
N MET A 1005 5.24 50.71 -24.30
CA MET A 1005 6.30 50.04 -23.52
C MET A 1005 6.51 48.59 -23.99
N PHE A 1006 5.42 47.87 -24.25
CA PHE A 1006 5.47 46.49 -24.74
C PHE A 1006 6.06 46.39 -26.15
N LEU A 1007 5.63 47.26 -27.07
CA LEU A 1007 6.10 47.28 -28.46
C LEU A 1007 7.58 47.68 -28.56
N ASN A 1008 8.03 48.65 -27.75
CA ASN A 1008 9.43 49.05 -27.66
C ASN A 1008 10.35 47.87 -27.27
N GLY A 1009 9.89 47.01 -26.35
CA GLY A 1009 10.60 45.80 -25.96
C GLY A 1009 10.63 44.69 -27.02
N ASN A 1010 9.70 44.72 -28.00
CA ASN A 1010 9.73 43.82 -29.16
C ASN A 1010 10.64 44.35 -30.28
N ILE A 1011 10.81 45.67 -30.39
CA ILE A 1011 11.71 46.32 -31.36
C ILE A 1011 13.17 46.20 -30.89
N ASP A 1012 13.47 46.53 -29.63
CA ASP A 1012 14.79 46.32 -29.01
C ASP A 1012 14.65 45.48 -27.75
N LYS A 1013 15.23 44.28 -27.77
CA LYS A 1013 15.19 43.33 -26.64
C LYS A 1013 15.79 43.92 -25.35
N ARG A 1014 16.69 44.90 -25.45
CA ARG A 1014 17.29 45.60 -24.29
C ARG A 1014 16.32 46.56 -23.60
N LYS A 1015 15.25 46.97 -24.28
CA LYS A 1015 14.19 47.85 -23.75
C LYS A 1015 12.97 47.07 -23.25
N LYS A 1016 13.08 45.75 -23.13
CA LYS A 1016 11.98 44.88 -22.71
C LYS A 1016 11.76 45.00 -21.20
N MET A 1017 10.60 45.54 -20.83
CA MET A 1017 10.20 45.73 -19.44
C MET A 1017 9.37 44.55 -18.92
N SER A 1018 9.61 44.20 -17.66
CA SER A 1018 8.76 43.34 -16.84
C SER A 1018 7.51 44.10 -16.37
N ALA A 1019 6.52 43.37 -15.83
CA ALA A 1019 5.32 44.00 -15.29
C ALA A 1019 5.62 44.95 -14.11
N GLN A 1020 6.67 44.66 -13.34
CA GLN A 1020 7.13 45.53 -12.25
C GLN A 1020 7.78 46.80 -12.82
N GLU A 1021 8.68 46.67 -13.80
CA GLU A 1021 9.31 47.84 -14.44
C GLU A 1021 8.29 48.73 -15.18
N MET A 1022 7.24 48.15 -15.78
CA MET A 1022 6.13 48.93 -16.35
C MET A 1022 5.32 49.66 -15.27
N TYR A 1023 5.10 49.02 -14.11
CA TYR A 1023 4.44 49.65 -12.97
C TYR A 1023 5.27 50.81 -12.42
N ASP A 1024 6.59 50.59 -12.26
CA ASP A 1024 7.52 51.59 -11.76
C ASP A 1024 7.59 52.78 -12.73
N ASN A 1025 7.60 52.54 -14.05
CA ASN A 1025 7.56 53.61 -15.05
C ASN A 1025 6.23 54.38 -15.07
N LEU A 1026 5.09 53.72 -14.88
CA LEU A 1026 3.80 54.39 -14.73
C LEU A 1026 3.75 55.21 -13.43
N THR A 1027 4.34 54.70 -12.35
CA THR A 1027 4.44 55.40 -11.06
C THR A 1027 5.34 56.63 -11.17
N GLU A 1028 6.46 56.51 -11.88
CA GLU A 1028 7.35 57.63 -12.21
C GLU A 1028 6.61 58.69 -13.03
N ARG A 1029 5.84 58.31 -14.05
CA ARG A 1029 5.02 59.25 -14.84
C ARG A 1029 3.93 59.92 -14.02
N ALA A 1030 3.32 59.20 -13.07
CA ALA A 1030 2.36 59.79 -12.14
C ALA A 1030 3.02 60.80 -11.20
N SER A 1031 4.27 60.54 -10.77
CA SER A 1031 5.05 61.51 -9.96
C SER A 1031 5.44 62.77 -10.72
N HIS A 1032 5.42 62.74 -12.06
CA HIS A 1032 5.58 63.90 -12.95
C HIS A 1032 4.23 64.49 -13.39
N GLU A 1033 3.12 64.10 -12.77
CA GLU A 1033 1.75 64.54 -13.08
C GLU A 1033 1.27 64.25 -14.53
N GLU A 1034 1.95 63.36 -15.28
CA GLU A 1034 1.53 62.97 -16.63
C GLU A 1034 0.25 62.11 -16.61
N ILE A 1035 0.01 61.38 -15.51
CA ILE A 1035 -1.14 60.51 -15.29
C ILE A 1035 -1.57 60.54 -13.82
N GLU A 1036 -2.84 60.25 -13.53
CA GLU A 1036 -3.31 60.18 -12.14
C GLU A 1036 -2.84 58.89 -11.45
N GLU A 1037 -2.31 59.00 -10.23
CA GLU A 1037 -1.85 57.86 -9.42
C GLU A 1037 -2.97 56.82 -9.20
N ASN A 1038 -4.22 57.28 -9.07
CA ASN A 1038 -5.41 56.45 -8.92
C ASN A 1038 -5.79 55.62 -10.16
N ASP A 1039 -5.12 55.83 -11.30
CA ASP A 1039 -5.36 55.11 -12.55
C ASP A 1039 -4.26 54.11 -12.90
N ILE A 1040 -3.19 54.06 -12.11
CA ILE A 1040 -2.12 53.08 -12.28
C ILE A 1040 -2.67 51.68 -11.96
N PRO A 1041 -2.66 50.73 -12.91
CA PRO A 1041 -3.12 49.37 -12.66
C PRO A 1041 -2.11 48.64 -11.76
N LYS A 1042 -2.59 47.81 -10.83
CA LYS A 1042 -1.73 46.94 -10.03
C LYS A 1042 -0.82 46.08 -10.92
N VAL A 1043 0.39 45.76 -10.44
CA VAL A 1043 1.38 44.90 -11.13
C VAL A 1043 0.77 43.61 -11.69
N GLN A 1044 -0.10 42.92 -10.92
CA GLN A 1044 -0.78 41.71 -11.37
C GLN A 1044 -1.72 41.96 -12.57
N THR A 1045 -2.37 43.11 -12.60
CA THR A 1045 -3.23 43.55 -13.71
C THR A 1045 -2.40 43.83 -14.96
N ILE A 1046 -1.24 44.48 -14.81
CA ILE A 1046 -0.27 44.71 -15.90
C ILE A 1046 0.25 43.38 -16.44
N GLN A 1047 0.61 42.44 -15.57
CA GLN A 1047 1.11 41.12 -15.95
C GLN A 1047 0.06 40.32 -16.73
N ASN A 1048 -1.20 40.32 -16.26
CA ASN A 1048 -2.32 39.69 -16.97
C ASN A 1048 -2.62 40.37 -18.31
N TRP A 1049 -2.49 41.69 -18.36
CA TRP A 1049 -2.65 42.48 -19.59
C TRP A 1049 -1.56 42.14 -20.61
N ILE A 1050 -0.27 42.09 -20.21
CA ILE A 1050 0.86 41.70 -21.08
C ILE A 1050 0.62 40.31 -21.67
N ALA A 1051 0.21 39.34 -20.86
CA ALA A 1051 -0.04 37.98 -21.31
C ALA A 1051 -1.15 37.90 -22.36
N ASN A 1052 -2.25 38.63 -22.15
CA ASN A 1052 -3.35 38.71 -23.11
C ASN A 1052 -2.95 39.47 -24.38
N TYR A 1053 -2.32 40.63 -24.24
CA TYR A 1053 -1.90 41.48 -25.35
C TYR A 1053 -0.86 40.78 -26.24
N THR A 1054 0.08 40.03 -25.64
CA THR A 1054 1.03 39.18 -26.37
C THR A 1054 0.31 38.12 -27.21
N ARG A 1055 -0.75 37.51 -26.68
CA ARG A 1055 -1.51 36.47 -27.39
C ARG A 1055 -2.26 37.07 -28.58
N THR A 1056 -2.93 38.20 -28.39
CA THR A 1056 -3.64 38.91 -29.48
C THR A 1056 -2.67 39.46 -30.52
N PHE A 1057 -1.53 39.99 -30.10
CA PHE A 1057 -0.48 40.49 -31.00
C PHE A 1057 0.14 39.37 -31.84
N LYS A 1058 0.42 38.21 -31.26
CA LYS A 1058 0.88 37.03 -32.01
C LYS A 1058 -0.16 36.54 -33.00
N ALA A 1059 -1.43 36.48 -32.60
CA ALA A 1059 -2.51 36.07 -33.49
C ALA A 1059 -2.66 37.02 -34.70
N SER A 1060 -2.62 38.34 -34.48
CA SER A 1060 -2.71 39.34 -35.55
C SER A 1060 -1.45 39.43 -36.42
N ALA A 1061 -0.27 39.14 -35.87
CA ALA A 1061 0.95 38.99 -36.66
C ALA A 1061 0.93 37.72 -37.54
N SER A 1062 0.43 36.60 -37.02
CA SER A 1062 0.23 35.38 -37.80
C SER A 1062 -0.83 35.56 -38.90
N LEU A 1063 -1.90 36.32 -38.63
CA LEU A 1063 -2.91 36.64 -39.65
C LEU A 1063 -2.32 37.50 -40.78
N ARG A 1064 -1.56 38.55 -40.43
CA ARG A 1064 -0.85 39.38 -41.42
C ARG A 1064 0.17 38.59 -42.23
N ALA A 1065 0.92 37.69 -41.60
CA ALA A 1065 1.86 36.82 -42.31
C ALA A 1065 1.14 35.83 -43.26
N LEU A 1066 -0.07 35.39 -42.93
CA LEU A 1066 -0.93 34.59 -43.82
C LEU A 1066 -1.46 35.44 -44.98
N GLU A 1067 -1.93 36.66 -44.72
CA GLU A 1067 -2.39 37.61 -45.74
C GLU A 1067 -1.25 38.02 -46.68
N GLU A 1068 -0.04 38.24 -46.16
CA GLU A 1068 1.18 38.53 -46.95
C GLU A 1068 1.64 37.30 -47.77
N ALA A 1069 1.48 36.08 -47.22
CA ALA A 1069 1.75 34.83 -47.94
C ALA A 1069 0.69 34.51 -49.01
N GLU A 1070 -0.54 35.00 -48.84
CA GLU A 1070 -1.60 34.91 -49.84
C GLU A 1070 -1.47 36.00 -50.91
N SER A 1071 -1.05 37.21 -50.55
CA SER A 1071 -0.79 38.29 -51.51
C SER A 1071 0.43 38.01 -52.38
N SER A 1072 1.48 37.38 -51.83
CA SER A 1072 2.69 36.97 -52.58
C SER A 1072 2.50 35.74 -53.48
N LYS A 1073 1.34 35.06 -53.39
CA LYS A 1073 0.91 34.03 -54.35
C LYS A 1073 0.09 34.59 -55.52
N ASN A 1074 -0.36 35.84 -55.42
CA ASN A 1074 -1.18 36.52 -56.44
C ASN A 1074 -0.44 37.66 -57.16
N THR A 1075 0.89 37.73 -57.00
CA THR A 1075 1.84 38.53 -57.79
C THR A 1075 2.92 37.61 -58.30
#